data_AF-A0ABD3PMC8-F1
#
_entry.id   AF-A0ABD3PMC8-F1
#
_cell.length_a   1.000
_cell.length_b   1.000
_cell.length_c   1.000
_cell.angle_alpha   90.00
_cell.angle_beta   90.00
_cell.angle_gamma   90.00
#
_symmetry.space_group_name_H-M   'P 1'
#
loop_
_entity.id
_entity.type
_entity.pdbx_description
1 polymer ?
#
loop_
_entity_poly.entity_id
_entity_poly.type
_entity_poly.pdbx_seq_one_letter_code
_entity_poly.pdbx_strand_id
1 'polypeptide(L)'
;MVPILGQASRSGSLTARTIAASKTTASSHRLSITSLLFLLTIASSLPPPSSSSSPKPIHHDPSKCLLYIAESTIPNAGIGIFAGTDFHSGQLIGRDGWGDPAFATIDINWNNADPISGARASKSQRDYHWPLTNYDWSSKSLDILQEEGDDTSMTVVGFGAVPNCHFSLLNVAEHGVSYDLAGLDRYNSPGSGAITPFVNRTSTARHDIYAGSELFVSYGSAWFKNRKSYETVPVKESYVLAQGFLERYGLFLLGRRKRSEGDDVVEKGWKLDLVEDNMILKEEARRDLWELIKTFSYVSRAREALPLYDGIIRAIHKGISAVEVENSMRSMDYLEQYGKCVDNIVPGNSTIPHAGRGAFATRFIPKGGLVAPAPLVHFADKSALHMYNETVNKKNKIVKNSKELLTTQLIRNYMFGHPNSSVVLLPYSSNVAYINHHATEFNTRLQWASDNFTAHNEDWLYKDVIHLEQQWRAGLMLEFIATRDIMEGEEILIDYGDRWQSAWNQHIQDWKPVDPSNDYNNYTFLTKMSSDNAGNTKYRRAELFKLDGAPLRTKDEQKTNPYPRNVVIKCRVDLDIGIGNYTHAPKTTPFYRREFVEDDLIKGSKKSHVCNILKRRGMPRIAFHDEDVDVIGPFLYTVEISNAKKKQGKHTIQENHEITGVPIEAIDLVNQKYTSDMFLKSAFRHEMGLPNGLWPEAWMNLTP
;
A
#
# COMPACT_ATOMS: atom_id res chain seq x y z
N MET A 1 -22.54 -24.66 30.87
CA MET A 1 -23.55 -25.24 31.78
C MET A 1 -23.25 -24.74 33.19
N VAL A 2 -24.25 -24.21 33.91
CA VAL A 2 -24.23 -23.75 35.33
C VAL A 2 -23.37 -22.49 35.63
N PRO A 3 -23.87 -21.49 36.42
CA PRO A 3 -23.25 -20.18 36.62
C PRO A 3 -22.88 -19.84 38.08
N ILE A 4 -22.29 -18.66 38.33
CA ILE A 4 -22.29 -18.00 39.66
C ILE A 4 -22.66 -16.51 39.52
N LEU A 5 -23.48 -16.01 40.46
CA LEU A 5 -23.97 -14.64 40.61
C LEU A 5 -23.07 -13.80 41.53
N GLY A 6 -23.13 -12.47 41.37
CA GLY A 6 -22.57 -11.51 42.33
C GLY A 6 -23.18 -10.12 42.19
N GLN A 7 -24.31 -9.86 42.87
CA GLN A 7 -24.89 -8.52 43.00
C GLN A 7 -24.25 -7.76 44.17
N ALA A 8 -24.01 -6.46 43.99
CA ALA A 8 -24.00 -5.47 45.07
C ALA A 8 -24.62 -4.16 44.55
N SER A 9 -25.26 -3.40 45.43
CA SER A 9 -26.04 -2.20 45.09
C SER A 9 -25.88 -1.10 46.14
N ARG A 10 -26.46 0.08 45.84
CA ARG A 10 -26.59 1.31 46.68
C ARG A 10 -25.42 2.31 46.62
N SER A 11 -25.63 3.62 46.84
CA SER A 11 -26.80 4.50 46.61
C SER A 11 -26.45 5.96 46.99
N GLY A 12 -27.01 6.93 46.27
CA GLY A 12 -27.09 8.34 46.68
C GLY A 12 -26.05 9.26 46.03
N SER A 13 -26.27 10.56 45.87
CA SER A 13 -27.45 11.41 46.06
C SER A 13 -27.04 12.84 45.67
N LEU A 14 -27.78 13.45 44.75
CA LEU A 14 -27.96 14.90 44.53
C LEU A 14 -26.99 15.92 45.15
N THR A 15 -26.50 16.84 44.31
CA THR A 15 -26.78 18.27 44.54
C THR A 15 -26.74 19.06 43.22
N ALA A 16 -27.78 19.86 42.97
CA ALA A 16 -27.82 20.80 41.86
C ALA A 16 -27.39 22.20 42.34
N ARG A 17 -26.67 22.96 41.49
CA ARG A 17 -26.50 24.41 41.65
C ARG A 17 -26.61 25.14 40.32
N THR A 18 -27.71 25.87 40.18
CA THR A 18 -27.99 26.85 39.13
C THR A 18 -27.33 28.19 39.48
N ILE A 19 -26.50 28.78 38.61
CA ILE A 19 -26.21 30.23 38.63
C ILE A 19 -26.15 30.82 37.20
N ALA A 20 -27.05 31.78 36.99
CA ALA A 20 -27.02 32.95 36.10
C ALA A 20 -26.46 32.88 34.66
N ALA A 21 -27.34 33.19 33.71
CA ALA A 21 -26.96 33.80 32.44
C ALA A 21 -26.56 35.27 32.61
N SER A 22 -25.68 35.77 31.73
CA SER A 22 -25.39 37.20 31.55
C SER A 22 -25.57 37.59 30.10
N LYS A 23 -26.27 38.72 29.85
CA LYS A 23 -26.48 39.31 28.52
C LYS A 23 -25.64 40.58 28.39
N THR A 24 -24.83 40.68 27.34
CA THR A 24 -24.25 41.94 26.83
C THR A 24 -24.26 41.87 25.29
N THR A 25 -25.31 42.38 24.65
CA THR A 25 -25.37 43.74 24.04
C THR A 25 -24.50 43.88 22.79
N ALA A 26 -25.17 43.84 21.63
CA ALA A 26 -24.60 44.33 20.38
C ALA A 26 -24.50 45.86 20.39
N SER A 27 -23.41 46.41 19.84
CA SER A 27 -23.29 47.83 19.51
C SER A 27 -22.90 47.99 18.04
N SER A 28 -23.73 48.68 17.29
CA SER A 28 -23.49 49.06 15.90
C SER A 28 -22.35 50.08 15.78
N HIS A 29 -21.56 49.99 14.72
CA HIS A 29 -20.88 51.16 14.17
C HIS A 29 -21.18 51.32 12.68
N ARG A 30 -21.48 52.56 12.31
CA ARG A 30 -21.93 52.97 10.97
C ARG A 30 -20.75 53.10 10.02
N LEU A 31 -21.00 52.87 8.73
CA LEU A 31 -20.15 53.37 7.66
C LEU A 31 -20.05 54.91 7.73
N SER A 32 -18.89 55.45 7.33
CA SER A 32 -18.76 56.82 6.84
C SER A 32 -18.23 56.80 5.41
N ILE A 33 -18.69 57.74 4.59
CA ILE A 33 -18.53 57.75 3.13
C ILE A 33 -17.51 58.81 2.72
N THR A 34 -16.37 58.36 2.20
CA THR A 34 -15.40 59.08 1.34
C THR A 34 -14.45 58.02 0.78
N SER A 35 -14.20 57.85 -0.52
CA SER A 35 -14.51 58.70 -1.67
C SER A 35 -14.95 57.88 -2.88
N LEU A 36 -16.03 58.32 -3.55
CA LEU A 36 -16.61 57.66 -4.71
C LEU A 36 -16.18 58.40 -6.00
N LEU A 37 -15.00 58.08 -6.56
CA LEU A 37 -14.58 58.61 -7.87
C LEU A 37 -13.41 57.84 -8.49
N PHE A 38 -13.61 56.56 -8.83
CA PHE A 38 -12.90 55.87 -9.93
C PHE A 38 -13.64 54.57 -10.31
N LEU A 39 -14.74 54.70 -11.05
CA LEU A 39 -15.59 53.58 -11.47
C LEU A 39 -15.83 53.65 -12.98
N LEU A 40 -14.80 53.30 -13.77
CA LEU A 40 -14.91 53.06 -15.22
C LEU A 40 -13.66 52.37 -15.81
N THR A 41 -13.33 51.17 -15.31
CA THR A 41 -12.48 50.15 -16.00
C THR A 41 -12.55 48.83 -15.21
N ILE A 42 -13.60 48.03 -15.41
CA ILE A 42 -13.65 46.63 -14.93
C ILE A 42 -14.19 45.74 -16.06
N ALA A 43 -13.27 45.07 -16.77
CA ALA A 43 -13.45 43.77 -17.42
C ALA A 43 -12.07 43.22 -17.79
N SER A 44 -11.91 41.88 -17.80
CA SER A 44 -10.71 41.12 -18.19
C SER A 44 -9.40 41.35 -17.39
N SER A 45 -9.31 40.76 -16.19
CA SER A 45 -8.05 40.21 -15.62
C SER A 45 -8.33 39.34 -14.39
N LEU A 46 -8.96 38.17 -14.60
CA LEU A 46 -8.90 37.08 -13.63
C LEU A 46 -7.80 36.10 -14.08
N PRO A 47 -6.77 35.82 -13.26
CA PRO A 47 -5.85 34.74 -13.56
C PRO A 47 -6.60 33.40 -13.48
N PRO A 48 -6.18 32.37 -14.24
CA PRO A 48 -6.77 31.04 -14.14
C PRO A 48 -6.59 30.49 -12.72
N PRO A 49 -7.53 29.68 -12.20
CA PRO A 49 -7.45 29.14 -10.85
C PRO A 49 -6.21 28.23 -10.73
N SER A 50 -5.29 28.61 -9.84
CA SER A 50 -4.11 27.82 -9.50
C SER A 50 -4.49 26.57 -8.72
N SER A 51 -4.84 25.49 -9.41
CA SER A 51 -5.15 24.19 -8.81
C SER A 51 -3.89 23.43 -8.37
N SER A 52 -3.14 24.01 -7.43
CA SER A 52 -2.07 23.32 -6.71
C SER A 52 -1.70 24.00 -5.38
N SER A 53 -2.71 24.36 -4.57
CA SER A 53 -2.46 24.45 -3.13
C SER A 53 -2.27 23.03 -2.60
N SER A 54 -1.02 22.58 -2.50
CA SER A 54 -0.70 21.46 -1.61
C SER A 54 -1.27 21.78 -0.23
N PRO A 55 -1.95 20.84 0.44
CA PRO A 55 -2.48 21.10 1.78
C PRO A 55 -1.30 21.49 2.68
N LYS A 56 -1.42 22.64 3.36
CA LYS A 56 -0.40 23.06 4.33
C LYS A 56 -0.26 21.95 5.38
N PRO A 57 0.97 21.52 5.74
CA PRO A 57 1.14 20.53 6.79
C PRO A 57 0.49 21.07 8.08
N ILE A 58 -0.46 20.31 8.61
CA ILE A 58 -1.07 20.59 9.89
C ILE A 58 -0.06 20.12 10.93
N HIS A 59 0.57 21.08 11.63
CA HIS A 59 1.41 20.74 12.79
C HIS A 59 0.53 20.15 13.88
N HIS A 60 0.67 18.85 14.08
CA HIS A 60 0.04 18.14 15.16
C HIS A 60 0.75 18.38 16.50
N ASP A 61 0.03 18.20 17.61
CA ASP A 61 0.58 18.27 18.96
C ASP A 61 1.68 17.19 19.16
N PRO A 62 2.96 17.58 19.36
CA PRO A 62 4.06 16.62 19.49
C PRO A 62 4.02 15.83 20.81
N SER A 63 3.15 16.20 21.77
CA SER A 63 2.92 15.41 22.98
C SER A 63 1.95 14.24 22.79
N LYS A 64 1.10 14.27 21.76
CA LYS A 64 0.04 13.28 21.53
C LYS A 64 0.38 12.27 20.45
N CYS A 65 -0.03 11.03 20.65
CA CYS A 65 0.07 10.01 19.62
C CYS A 65 -0.97 10.24 18.52
N LEU A 66 -0.56 10.20 17.25
CA LEU A 66 -1.50 10.35 16.13
C LEU A 66 -2.16 9.03 15.74
N LEU A 67 -1.46 7.93 15.93
CA LEU A 67 -1.87 6.61 15.51
C LEU A 67 -1.53 5.60 16.59
N TYR A 68 -2.55 4.91 17.09
CA TYR A 68 -2.40 3.79 18.02
C TYR A 68 -2.62 2.48 17.29
N ILE A 69 -1.91 1.42 17.67
CA ILE A 69 -2.35 0.05 17.40
C ILE A 69 -2.96 -0.54 18.67
N ALA A 70 -4.09 -1.22 18.53
CA ALA A 70 -4.81 -1.86 19.61
C ALA A 70 -5.60 -3.06 19.06
N GLU A 71 -6.38 -3.74 19.90
CA GLU A 71 -7.29 -4.79 19.44
C GLU A 71 -8.40 -4.20 18.55
N SER A 72 -8.50 -4.72 17.31
CA SER A 72 -9.50 -4.30 16.32
C SER A 72 -10.93 -4.40 16.86
N THR A 73 -11.80 -3.52 16.40
CA THR A 73 -13.24 -3.62 16.67
C THR A 73 -13.91 -4.71 15.83
N ILE A 74 -13.26 -5.20 14.76
CA ILE A 74 -13.69 -6.39 14.03
C ILE A 74 -13.31 -7.64 14.86
N PRO A 75 -14.28 -8.46 15.31
CA PRO A 75 -13.99 -9.64 16.12
C PRO A 75 -13.05 -10.61 15.41
N ASN A 76 -11.99 -11.04 16.12
CA ASN A 76 -10.96 -11.98 15.62
C ASN A 76 -10.12 -11.49 14.42
N ALA A 77 -10.12 -10.19 14.11
CA ALA A 77 -9.22 -9.62 13.10
C ALA A 77 -7.78 -9.42 13.62
N GLY A 78 -7.60 -9.36 14.95
CA GLY A 78 -6.30 -9.13 15.59
C GLY A 78 -6.08 -7.65 15.88
N ILE A 79 -5.00 -7.08 15.35
CA ILE A 79 -4.68 -5.66 15.51
C ILE A 79 -5.56 -4.81 14.58
N GLY A 80 -6.03 -3.68 15.08
CA GLY A 80 -6.48 -2.52 14.28
C GLY A 80 -5.58 -1.31 14.54
N ILE A 81 -5.61 -0.34 13.62
CA ILE A 81 -4.95 0.96 13.81
C ILE A 81 -6.01 2.04 13.98
N PHE A 82 -5.81 2.92 14.95
CA PHE A 82 -6.79 3.87 15.46
C PHE A 82 -6.27 5.30 15.39
N ALA A 83 -7.15 6.23 15.03
CA ALA A 83 -6.87 7.66 15.07
C ALA A 83 -6.71 8.14 16.53
N GLY A 84 -5.56 8.70 16.87
CA GLY A 84 -5.33 9.35 18.18
C GLY A 84 -5.76 10.83 18.21
N THR A 85 -6.18 11.37 17.07
CA THR A 85 -6.67 12.74 16.89
C THR A 85 -7.67 12.79 15.74
N ASP A 86 -8.33 13.92 15.53
CA ASP A 86 -9.24 14.12 14.40
C ASP A 86 -8.44 14.34 13.10
N PHE A 87 -8.91 13.75 11.99
CA PHE A 87 -8.41 14.00 10.65
C PHE A 87 -9.55 14.53 9.77
N HIS A 88 -9.32 15.65 9.10
CA HIS A 88 -10.28 16.19 8.14
C HIS A 88 -10.25 15.44 6.81
N SER A 89 -11.37 15.46 6.07
CA SER A 89 -11.44 14.93 4.71
C SER A 89 -10.29 15.46 3.82
N GLY A 90 -9.53 14.54 3.21
CA GLY A 90 -8.37 14.84 2.37
C GLY A 90 -7.06 15.09 3.14
N GLN A 91 -7.06 15.15 4.47
CA GLN A 91 -5.86 15.28 5.29
C GLN A 91 -4.99 14.02 5.20
N LEU A 92 -3.66 14.20 5.15
CA LEU A 92 -2.70 13.11 5.23
C LEU A 92 -2.77 12.43 6.61
N ILE A 93 -2.73 11.10 6.57
CA ILE A 93 -2.65 10.23 7.75
C ILE A 93 -1.22 9.71 7.82
N GLY A 94 -0.56 9.98 8.95
CA GLY A 94 0.88 9.81 9.14
C GLY A 94 1.53 11.12 9.55
N ARG A 95 2.50 11.07 10.47
CA ARG A 95 3.17 12.27 10.99
C ARG A 95 4.01 12.93 9.89
N ASP A 96 3.90 14.25 9.80
CA ASP A 96 4.59 15.12 8.83
C ASP A 96 4.38 14.72 7.34
N GLY A 97 3.35 13.93 7.05
CA GLY A 97 3.05 13.46 5.70
C GLY A 97 3.95 12.33 5.19
N TRP A 98 4.76 11.71 6.05
CA TRP A 98 5.59 10.56 5.68
C TRP A 98 4.77 9.28 5.56
N GLY A 99 5.10 8.48 4.55
CA GLY A 99 4.51 7.17 4.29
C GLY A 99 5.50 6.00 4.40
N ASP A 100 4.95 4.79 4.46
CA ASP A 100 5.72 3.57 4.70
C ASP A 100 6.53 3.11 3.47
N PRO A 101 7.59 2.30 3.68
CA PRO A 101 8.32 1.66 2.60
C PRO A 101 7.60 0.41 2.06
N ALA A 102 7.88 0.09 0.80
CA ALA A 102 7.46 -1.12 0.13
C ALA A 102 8.67 -1.96 -0.30
N PHE A 103 8.53 -3.27 -0.31
CA PHE A 103 9.58 -4.22 -0.67
C PHE A 103 9.15 -5.05 -1.87
N ALA A 104 9.89 -4.93 -2.97
CA ALA A 104 9.64 -5.78 -4.14
C ALA A 104 10.05 -7.22 -3.82
N THR A 105 9.11 -8.14 -4.08
CA THR A 105 9.33 -9.58 -4.09
C THR A 105 9.32 -10.03 -5.54
N ILE A 106 10.46 -10.56 -6.01
CA ILE A 106 10.73 -10.83 -7.43
C ILE A 106 10.75 -12.33 -7.71
N ASP A 107 9.97 -12.77 -8.69
CA ASP A 107 9.96 -14.15 -9.23
C ASP A 107 9.85 -15.25 -8.16
N ILE A 108 9.14 -14.97 -7.07
CA ILE A 108 9.16 -15.80 -5.87
C ILE A 108 8.58 -17.20 -6.11
N ASN A 109 7.57 -17.30 -6.97
CA ASN A 109 6.97 -18.56 -7.41
C ASN A 109 7.91 -19.40 -8.31
N TRP A 110 8.82 -18.75 -9.04
CA TRP A 110 9.84 -19.43 -9.85
C TRP A 110 11.02 -19.88 -8.97
N ASN A 111 11.48 -19.02 -8.06
CA ASN A 111 12.55 -19.34 -7.12
C ASN A 111 12.18 -20.46 -6.14
N ASN A 112 10.89 -20.63 -5.83
CA ASN A 112 10.36 -21.73 -5.02
C ASN A 112 9.84 -22.93 -5.83
N ALA A 113 9.93 -22.92 -7.17
CA ALA A 113 9.51 -24.04 -8.04
C ALA A 113 10.35 -25.33 -7.83
N ASP A 114 9.82 -26.48 -8.21
CA ASP A 114 10.54 -27.77 -8.20
C ASP A 114 11.65 -27.76 -9.28
N PRO A 115 12.94 -27.89 -8.90
CA PRO A 115 14.06 -27.83 -9.85
C PRO A 115 14.17 -29.07 -10.76
N ILE A 116 13.62 -30.22 -10.37
CA ILE A 116 13.68 -31.47 -11.12
C ILE A 116 12.57 -31.52 -12.17
N SER A 117 11.32 -31.31 -11.76
CA SER A 117 10.17 -31.40 -12.67
C SER A 117 9.96 -30.11 -13.47
N GLY A 118 10.39 -28.96 -12.95
CA GLY A 118 9.99 -27.64 -13.43
C GLY A 118 8.51 -27.33 -13.18
N ALA A 119 7.89 -28.01 -12.19
CA ALA A 119 6.54 -27.68 -11.75
C ALA A 119 6.53 -26.29 -11.09
N ARG A 120 5.58 -25.46 -11.50
CA ARG A 120 5.38 -24.13 -10.93
C ARG A 120 4.92 -24.29 -9.48
N ALA A 121 5.59 -23.61 -8.56
CA ALA A 121 5.05 -23.37 -7.22
C ALA A 121 4.13 -22.14 -7.24
N SER A 122 3.26 -22.03 -6.24
CA SER A 122 2.33 -20.93 -6.07
C SER A 122 2.08 -20.63 -4.61
N LYS A 123 2.43 -19.40 -4.18
CA LYS A 123 2.10 -18.90 -2.84
C LYS A 123 0.60 -18.86 -2.56
N SER A 124 -0.24 -18.68 -3.58
CA SER A 124 -1.70 -18.68 -3.41
C SER A 124 -2.28 -20.08 -3.23
N GLN A 125 -1.59 -21.12 -3.70
CA GLN A 125 -1.95 -22.53 -3.47
C GLN A 125 -1.28 -23.11 -2.22
N ARG A 126 -0.38 -22.35 -1.59
CA ARG A 126 0.41 -22.72 -0.40
C ARG A 126 1.42 -23.84 -0.64
N ASP A 127 2.02 -23.89 -1.81
CA ASP A 127 3.05 -24.89 -2.16
C ASP A 127 4.36 -24.72 -1.38
N TYR A 128 4.56 -23.56 -0.74
CA TYR A 128 5.69 -23.21 0.14
C TYR A 128 5.24 -22.15 1.16
N HIS A 129 5.89 -22.07 2.33
CA HIS A 129 5.53 -21.12 3.40
C HIS A 129 5.86 -19.67 2.98
N TRP A 130 4.83 -18.91 2.53
CA TRP A 130 4.94 -17.49 2.20
C TRP A 130 3.82 -16.68 2.89
N PRO A 131 3.97 -16.41 4.21
CA PRO A 131 2.93 -15.72 4.99
C PRO A 131 2.71 -14.26 4.57
N LEU A 132 3.65 -13.64 3.84
CA LEU A 132 3.44 -12.33 3.19
C LEU A 132 2.33 -12.33 2.14
N THR A 133 1.75 -13.47 1.75
CA THR A 133 0.56 -13.55 0.86
C THR A 133 -0.67 -12.78 1.39
N ASN A 134 -0.69 -12.43 2.68
CA ASN A 134 -1.73 -11.57 3.28
C ASN A 134 -1.39 -10.07 3.25
N TYR A 135 -0.12 -9.72 3.08
CA TYR A 135 0.45 -8.36 3.13
C TYR A 135 1.02 -7.89 1.77
N ASP A 136 1.05 -8.79 0.79
CA ASP A 136 1.50 -8.55 -0.59
C ASP A 136 0.43 -7.82 -1.40
N TRP A 137 0.77 -6.62 -1.84
CA TRP A 137 0.04 -5.82 -2.81
C TRP A 137 0.46 -6.15 -4.24
N SER A 138 -0.42 -5.88 -5.20
CA SER A 138 -0.02 -5.91 -6.61
C SER A 138 0.85 -4.68 -6.91
N SER A 139 1.91 -4.86 -7.70
CA SER A 139 2.73 -3.74 -8.22
C SER A 139 1.88 -2.63 -8.83
N LYS A 140 0.87 -3.01 -9.63
CA LYS A 140 -0.10 -2.10 -10.25
C LYS A 140 -0.94 -1.28 -9.26
N SER A 141 -1.25 -1.79 -8.06
CA SER A 141 -2.03 -1.06 -7.06
C SER A 141 -1.20 -0.04 -6.25
N LEU A 142 0.11 0.06 -6.51
CA LEU A 142 1.02 1.04 -5.91
C LEU A 142 1.56 2.05 -6.92
N ASP A 143 0.92 2.13 -8.10
CA ASP A 143 1.35 2.92 -9.27
C ASP A 143 2.76 2.58 -9.79
N ILE A 144 3.27 1.38 -9.45
CA ILE A 144 4.51 0.83 -9.99
C ILE A 144 4.18 0.07 -11.28
N LEU A 145 4.69 0.57 -12.41
CA LEU A 145 4.69 -0.18 -13.67
C LEU A 145 5.45 -1.51 -13.45
N GLN A 146 4.91 -2.61 -13.97
CA GLN A 146 5.28 -3.99 -13.60
C GLN A 146 6.62 -4.44 -14.24
N GLU A 147 7.70 -3.79 -13.86
CA GLU A 147 8.95 -3.75 -14.63
C GLU A 147 10.20 -4.13 -13.81
N GLU A 148 10.09 -4.55 -12.54
CA GLU A 148 11.26 -5.03 -11.79
C GLU A 148 11.65 -6.47 -12.17
N GLY A 149 10.67 -7.35 -12.40
CA GLY A 149 10.87 -8.75 -12.84
C GLY A 149 9.68 -9.32 -13.61
N ASP A 150 9.64 -10.65 -13.81
CA ASP A 150 8.57 -11.34 -14.55
C ASP A 150 7.29 -11.55 -13.71
N ASP A 151 7.46 -11.92 -12.44
CA ASP A 151 6.44 -11.91 -11.40
C ASP A 151 6.89 -10.94 -10.29
N THR A 152 6.03 -10.00 -9.89
CA THR A 152 6.39 -8.94 -8.94
C THR A 152 5.20 -8.55 -8.06
N SER A 153 5.31 -8.85 -6.77
CA SER A 153 4.45 -8.33 -5.71
C SER A 153 5.22 -7.38 -4.79
N MET A 154 4.49 -6.59 -4.02
CA MET A 154 5.05 -5.57 -3.14
C MET A 154 4.54 -5.78 -1.73
N THR A 155 5.40 -6.19 -0.80
CA THR A 155 5.08 -6.20 0.62
C THR A 155 5.21 -4.77 1.12
N VAL A 156 4.15 -4.18 1.67
CA VAL A 156 4.21 -2.84 2.28
C VAL A 156 4.06 -3.01 3.78
N VAL A 157 4.93 -2.37 4.56
CA VAL A 157 4.85 -2.40 6.03
C VAL A 157 4.04 -1.21 6.57
N GLY A 158 3.88 -1.15 7.89
CA GLY A 158 3.20 -0.07 8.59
C GLY A 158 1.73 0.08 8.24
N PHE A 159 1.33 1.29 7.90
CA PHE A 159 -0.01 1.59 7.45
C PHE A 159 -0.41 0.77 6.20
N GLY A 160 0.54 0.28 5.41
CA GLY A 160 0.25 -0.63 4.30
C GLY A 160 -0.10 -2.08 4.70
N ALA A 161 0.03 -2.45 5.98
CA ALA A 161 -0.12 -3.83 6.49
C ALA A 161 -0.94 -3.99 7.78
N VAL A 162 -1.15 -2.92 8.56
CA VAL A 162 -1.85 -2.97 9.86
C VAL A 162 -3.36 -2.64 9.80
N PRO A 163 -3.86 -1.64 9.04
CA PRO A 163 -5.28 -1.31 9.02
C PRO A 163 -6.12 -2.43 8.39
N ASN A 164 -7.27 -2.72 9.00
CA ASN A 164 -8.20 -3.74 8.52
C ASN A 164 -9.00 -3.27 7.29
N CYS A 165 -9.75 -4.17 6.67
CA CYS A 165 -10.68 -3.85 5.58
C CYS A 165 -12.12 -4.20 5.94
N HIS A 166 -12.96 -3.18 6.09
CA HIS A 166 -14.40 -3.31 6.33
C HIS A 166 -15.17 -2.44 5.33
N PHE A 167 -15.86 -3.05 4.36
CA PHE A 167 -16.32 -2.35 3.15
C PHE A 167 -17.35 -1.22 3.37
N SER A 168 -18.06 -1.24 4.49
CA SER A 168 -19.01 -0.21 4.93
C SER A 168 -18.39 0.91 5.76
N LEU A 169 -17.13 0.74 6.22
CA LEU A 169 -16.40 1.65 7.11
C LEU A 169 -15.12 2.21 6.47
N LEU A 170 -14.93 2.04 5.16
CA LEU A 170 -13.75 2.50 4.43
C LEU A 170 -13.57 4.02 4.53
N ASN A 171 -12.80 4.45 5.52
CA ASN A 171 -12.55 5.84 5.87
C ASN A 171 -11.17 6.34 5.39
N VAL A 172 -10.27 5.45 4.93
CA VAL A 172 -8.94 5.83 4.43
C VAL A 172 -8.73 5.48 2.95
N ALA A 173 -8.08 6.40 2.22
CA ALA A 173 -7.56 6.19 0.88
C ALA A 173 -6.02 6.09 0.95
N GLU A 174 -5.47 4.99 0.44
CA GLU A 174 -4.02 4.80 0.30
C GLU A 174 -3.56 5.26 -1.08
N HIS A 175 -2.33 5.76 -1.15
CA HIS A 175 -1.70 6.24 -2.38
C HIS A 175 -0.60 5.28 -2.88
N GLY A 176 -0.05 5.56 -4.06
CA GLY A 176 1.10 4.85 -4.61
C GLY A 176 2.41 5.11 -3.85
N VAL A 177 3.49 4.44 -4.25
CA VAL A 177 4.84 4.66 -3.68
C VAL A 177 5.63 5.70 -4.47
N SER A 178 6.51 6.41 -3.78
CA SER A 178 7.61 7.17 -4.39
C SER A 178 8.82 6.27 -4.66
N TYR A 179 9.72 6.70 -5.55
CA TYR A 179 11.00 6.03 -5.80
C TYR A 179 12.16 6.97 -5.44
N ASP A 180 12.98 6.61 -4.45
CA ASP A 180 14.12 7.40 -4.00
C ASP A 180 15.21 6.52 -3.35
N LEU A 181 16.46 6.68 -3.79
CA LEU A 181 17.64 5.96 -3.30
C LEU A 181 18.34 6.65 -2.10
N ALA A 182 17.75 7.70 -1.52
CA ALA A 182 18.30 8.42 -0.36
C ALA A 182 19.70 9.01 -0.60
N GLY A 183 20.03 9.35 -1.85
CA GLY A 183 21.35 9.84 -2.25
C GLY A 183 22.42 8.74 -2.44
N LEU A 184 22.08 7.46 -2.29
CA LEU A 184 23.01 6.36 -2.61
C LEU A 184 23.18 6.21 -4.12
N ASP A 185 24.42 6.19 -4.59
CA ASP A 185 24.79 5.98 -6.00
C ASP A 185 25.72 4.77 -6.16
N ARG A 186 25.40 3.89 -7.10
CA ARG A 186 26.06 2.58 -7.28
C ARG A 186 27.54 2.65 -7.66
N TYR A 187 28.07 3.83 -8.00
CA TYR A 187 29.47 4.05 -8.36
C TYR A 187 30.29 4.66 -7.21
N ASN A 188 29.65 5.06 -6.09
CA ASN A 188 30.33 5.62 -4.92
C ASN A 188 29.84 5.11 -3.55
N SER A 189 28.72 4.36 -3.51
CA SER A 189 28.07 3.93 -2.27
C SER A 189 28.00 2.40 -2.15
N PRO A 190 28.73 1.78 -1.19
CA PRO A 190 28.61 0.35 -0.92
C PRO A 190 27.20 -0.09 -0.45
N GLY A 191 26.37 0.84 0.03
CA GLY A 191 24.96 0.58 0.37
C GLY A 191 24.00 0.53 -0.83
N SER A 192 24.43 0.86 -2.05
CA SER A 192 23.55 0.84 -3.22
C SER A 192 23.00 -0.55 -3.49
N GLY A 193 21.69 -0.62 -3.71
CA GLY A 193 20.97 -1.88 -3.87
C GLY A 193 20.72 -2.66 -2.58
N ALA A 194 21.24 -2.21 -1.43
CA ALA A 194 20.99 -2.81 -0.11
C ALA A 194 19.73 -2.28 0.59
N ILE A 195 19.20 -1.13 0.13
CA ILE A 195 17.94 -0.55 0.61
C ILE A 195 16.82 -0.68 -0.42
N THR A 196 15.56 -0.60 0.03
CA THR A 196 14.44 -0.42 -0.90
C THR A 196 14.38 1.01 -1.43
N PRO A 197 14.22 1.20 -2.75
CA PRO A 197 13.95 2.51 -3.31
C PRO A 197 12.46 2.89 -3.21
N PHE A 198 11.56 1.94 -2.93
CA PHE A 198 10.13 2.18 -2.90
C PHE A 198 9.72 2.66 -1.50
N VAL A 199 9.42 3.95 -1.39
CA VAL A 199 9.24 4.66 -0.11
C VAL A 199 7.99 5.55 -0.15
N ASN A 200 7.61 6.09 1.01
CA ASN A 200 6.60 7.13 1.10
C ASN A 200 5.22 6.75 0.53
N ARG A 201 4.74 5.53 0.84
CA ARG A 201 3.33 5.18 0.59
C ARG A 201 2.45 5.87 1.62
N THR A 202 1.86 7.00 1.24
CA THR A 202 1.02 7.80 2.13
C THR A 202 -0.43 7.37 2.11
N SER A 203 -1.21 7.86 3.07
CA SER A 203 -2.66 7.69 3.17
C SER A 203 -3.33 9.04 3.43
N THR A 204 -4.61 9.18 3.05
CA THR A 204 -5.44 10.34 3.39
C THR A 204 -6.83 9.91 3.88
N ALA A 205 -7.43 10.69 4.77
CA ALA A 205 -8.81 10.51 5.18
C ALA A 205 -9.78 10.75 4.00
N ARG A 206 -10.78 9.88 3.81
CA ARG A 206 -11.80 9.98 2.73
C ARG A 206 -12.95 10.94 3.05
N HIS A 207 -13.16 11.14 4.33
CA HIS A 207 -14.12 12.01 4.99
C HIS A 207 -13.53 12.33 6.36
N ASP A 208 -14.19 13.17 7.17
CA ASP A 208 -13.71 13.42 8.53
C ASP A 208 -13.66 12.11 9.34
N ILE A 209 -12.60 11.95 10.13
CA ILE A 209 -12.34 10.81 11.03
C ILE A 209 -12.12 11.39 12.41
N TYR A 210 -12.82 10.88 13.40
CA TYR A 210 -12.71 11.36 14.79
C TYR A 210 -11.65 10.56 15.56
N ALA A 211 -11.05 11.21 16.56
CA ALA A 211 -10.21 10.54 17.54
C ALA A 211 -10.95 9.33 18.14
N GLY A 212 -10.26 8.19 18.24
CA GLY A 212 -10.82 6.92 18.66
C GLY A 212 -11.31 6.00 17.53
N SER A 213 -11.53 6.49 16.29
CA SER A 213 -11.97 5.64 15.16
C SER A 213 -10.89 4.67 14.70
N GLU A 214 -11.25 3.39 14.47
CA GLU A 214 -10.42 2.45 13.69
C GLU A 214 -10.35 2.92 12.23
N LEU A 215 -9.18 2.75 11.62
CA LEU A 215 -8.90 3.13 10.24
C LEU A 215 -9.00 1.88 9.34
N PHE A 216 -9.81 2.00 8.29
CA PHE A 216 -10.08 0.91 7.35
C PHE A 216 -9.70 1.28 5.92
N VAL A 217 -8.92 0.39 5.31
CA VAL A 217 -8.47 0.48 3.92
C VAL A 217 -9.14 -0.58 3.04
N SER A 218 -9.04 -0.45 1.72
CA SER A 218 -9.73 -1.35 0.79
C SER A 218 -8.77 -2.35 0.14
N TYR A 219 -8.76 -3.60 0.62
CA TYR A 219 -8.05 -4.70 -0.05
C TYR A 219 -8.67 -5.09 -1.42
N GLY A 220 -9.88 -4.59 -1.72
CA GLY A 220 -10.62 -4.87 -2.94
C GLY A 220 -11.40 -6.19 -2.90
N SER A 221 -12.62 -6.21 -3.45
CA SER A 221 -13.56 -7.34 -3.32
C SER A 221 -13.00 -8.68 -3.82
N ALA A 222 -12.09 -8.66 -4.79
CA ALA A 222 -11.43 -9.86 -5.31
C ALA A 222 -10.56 -10.58 -4.26
N TRP A 223 -9.95 -9.83 -3.32
CA TRP A 223 -9.11 -10.37 -2.25
C TRP A 223 -9.90 -11.36 -1.37
N PHE A 224 -11.16 -11.03 -1.07
CA PHE A 224 -12.08 -11.84 -0.26
C PHE A 224 -12.85 -12.89 -1.06
N LYS A 225 -13.13 -12.63 -2.34
CA LYS A 225 -13.86 -13.57 -3.22
C LYS A 225 -12.98 -14.74 -3.68
N ASN A 226 -11.69 -14.52 -3.88
CA ASN A 226 -10.77 -15.54 -4.40
C ASN A 226 -10.17 -16.45 -3.30
N ARG A 227 -10.51 -16.24 -2.02
CA ARG A 227 -9.97 -16.97 -0.87
C ARG A 227 -11.10 -17.66 -0.09
N LYS A 228 -11.12 -19.00 -0.09
CA LYS A 228 -12.15 -19.82 0.57
C LYS A 228 -12.36 -19.51 2.06
N SER A 229 -11.29 -19.16 2.78
CA SER A 229 -11.36 -18.78 4.20
C SER A 229 -12.13 -17.47 4.49
N TYR A 230 -12.48 -16.71 3.45
CA TYR A 230 -13.19 -15.43 3.54
C TYR A 230 -14.47 -15.41 2.71
N GLU A 231 -15.05 -16.59 2.44
CA GLU A 231 -16.26 -16.76 1.62
C GLU A 231 -17.49 -16.02 2.17
N THR A 232 -17.58 -15.89 3.49
CA THR A 232 -18.71 -15.29 4.23
C THR A 232 -18.53 -13.80 4.55
N VAL A 233 -17.32 -13.26 4.45
CA VAL A 233 -17.02 -11.86 4.81
C VAL A 233 -17.80 -10.90 3.89
N PRO A 234 -18.54 -9.91 4.43
CA PRO A 234 -19.20 -8.89 3.63
C PRO A 234 -18.28 -8.16 2.64
N VAL A 235 -18.76 -7.95 1.41
CA VAL A 235 -18.13 -7.05 0.43
C VAL A 235 -19.09 -5.89 0.09
N LYS A 236 -18.64 -4.88 -0.65
CA LYS A 236 -19.46 -3.70 -1.00
C LYS A 236 -20.87 -4.05 -1.50
N GLU A 237 -20.98 -5.02 -2.42
CA GLU A 237 -22.29 -5.46 -2.95
C GLU A 237 -23.18 -6.14 -1.89
N SER A 238 -22.58 -6.73 -0.86
CA SER A 238 -23.30 -7.39 0.24
C SER A 238 -24.04 -6.38 1.13
N TYR A 239 -23.42 -5.24 1.43
CA TYR A 239 -24.06 -4.16 2.19
C TYR A 239 -25.23 -3.53 1.44
N VAL A 240 -25.15 -3.41 0.11
CA VAL A 240 -26.27 -2.93 -0.73
C VAL A 240 -27.47 -3.88 -0.62
N LEU A 241 -27.23 -5.20 -0.71
CA LEU A 241 -28.28 -6.21 -0.56
C LEU A 241 -28.85 -6.25 0.87
N ALA A 242 -27.98 -6.12 1.88
CA ALA A 242 -28.37 -6.09 3.30
C ALA A 242 -29.24 -4.86 3.62
N GLN A 243 -28.88 -3.68 3.11
CA GLN A 243 -29.69 -2.46 3.26
C GLN A 243 -31.06 -2.61 2.59
N GLY A 244 -31.11 -3.15 1.36
CA GLY A 244 -32.37 -3.42 0.66
C GLY A 244 -33.24 -4.48 1.36
N PHE A 245 -32.64 -5.42 2.10
CA PHE A 245 -33.37 -6.34 2.97
C PHE A 245 -33.92 -5.62 4.20
N LEU A 246 -33.12 -4.80 4.89
CA LEU A 246 -33.54 -4.02 6.06
C LEU A 246 -34.73 -3.11 5.75
N GLU A 247 -34.75 -2.47 4.58
CA GLU A 247 -35.88 -1.62 4.18
C GLU A 247 -37.18 -2.42 3.98
N ARG A 248 -37.09 -3.62 3.40
CA ARG A 248 -38.25 -4.53 3.30
C ARG A 248 -38.68 -5.09 4.65
N TYR A 249 -37.72 -5.37 5.55
CA TYR A 249 -37.99 -5.80 6.91
C TYR A 249 -38.71 -4.71 7.72
N GLY A 250 -38.28 -3.45 7.60
CA GLY A 250 -38.97 -2.31 8.21
C GLY A 250 -40.41 -2.14 7.70
N LEU A 251 -40.64 -2.26 6.40
CA LEU A 251 -42.00 -2.25 5.84
C LEU A 251 -42.85 -3.44 6.33
N PHE A 252 -42.24 -4.61 6.51
CA PHE A 252 -42.90 -5.76 7.13
C PHE A 252 -43.28 -5.49 8.60
N LEU A 253 -42.42 -4.83 9.38
CA LEU A 253 -42.70 -4.48 10.77
C LEU A 253 -43.89 -3.51 10.93
N LEU A 254 -44.19 -2.66 9.95
CA LEU A 254 -45.39 -1.80 9.96
C LEU A 254 -46.67 -2.53 9.50
N GLY A 255 -46.52 -3.70 8.89
CA GLY A 255 -47.60 -4.46 8.27
C GLY A 255 -48.33 -3.70 7.16
N ARG A 256 -49.48 -4.22 6.72
CA ARG A 256 -50.37 -3.49 5.81
C ARG A 256 -51.21 -2.45 6.57
N ARG A 257 -50.58 -1.39 7.10
CA ARG A 257 -51.35 -0.16 7.35
C ARG A 257 -51.89 0.36 6.02
N LYS A 258 -53.16 0.77 6.03
CA LYS A 258 -53.96 1.03 4.82
C LYS A 258 -53.21 1.96 3.86
N ARG A 259 -53.06 1.55 2.59
CA ARG A 259 -53.08 2.52 1.50
C ARG A 259 -54.42 3.26 1.61
N SER A 260 -54.40 4.53 1.96
CA SER A 260 -55.51 5.42 1.63
C SER A 260 -55.68 5.37 0.11
N GLU A 261 -56.88 5.02 -0.38
CA GLU A 261 -57.19 5.22 -1.80
C GLU A 261 -57.24 6.73 -2.04
N GLY A 262 -56.19 7.29 -2.64
CA GLY A 262 -56.10 8.71 -2.97
C GLY A 262 -54.70 9.33 -2.86
N ASP A 263 -53.81 8.79 -2.01
CA ASP A 263 -52.48 9.38 -1.78
C ASP A 263 -51.40 8.70 -2.64
N ASP A 264 -50.90 9.43 -3.64
CA ASP A 264 -49.70 9.09 -4.40
C ASP A 264 -48.47 9.12 -3.50
N VAL A 265 -48.15 7.96 -2.92
CA VAL A 265 -46.83 7.48 -2.49
C VAL A 265 -45.87 8.57 -2.01
N VAL A 266 -46.02 8.98 -0.75
CA VAL A 266 -44.90 9.60 0.00
C VAL A 266 -43.87 8.52 0.33
N GLU A 267 -43.08 8.15 -0.68
CA GLU A 267 -42.03 7.11 -0.62
C GLU A 267 -40.95 7.40 0.45
N LYS A 268 -40.93 8.64 0.97
CA LYS A 268 -39.94 9.19 1.90
C LYS A 268 -40.40 9.27 3.36
N GLY A 269 -41.64 8.90 3.70
CA GLY A 269 -42.22 9.10 5.04
C GLY A 269 -42.12 7.91 5.99
N TRP A 270 -42.34 6.69 5.49
CA TRP A 270 -42.66 5.49 6.30
C TRP A 270 -41.64 5.14 7.40
N LYS A 271 -40.36 5.54 7.24
CA LYS A 271 -39.35 5.29 8.28
C LYS A 271 -39.72 6.00 9.59
N LEU A 272 -40.37 7.17 9.54
CA LEU A 272 -40.84 7.90 10.72
C LEU A 272 -41.90 7.14 11.54
N ASP A 273 -42.63 6.21 10.91
CA ASP A 273 -43.64 5.39 11.57
C ASP A 273 -43.02 4.20 12.35
N LEU A 274 -41.70 3.94 12.25
CA LEU A 274 -40.99 2.86 12.96
C LEU A 274 -40.78 3.16 14.46
N VAL A 275 -41.86 3.47 15.16
CA VAL A 275 -41.93 3.53 16.62
C VAL A 275 -42.64 2.29 17.16
N GLU A 276 -42.32 1.89 18.40
CA GLU A 276 -42.78 0.63 19.02
C GLU A 276 -44.29 0.38 18.84
N ASP A 277 -45.12 1.37 19.19
CA ASP A 277 -46.59 1.29 19.16
C ASP A 277 -47.19 1.12 17.76
N ASN A 278 -46.41 1.36 16.70
CA ASN A 278 -46.83 1.20 15.31
C ASN A 278 -46.42 -0.14 14.70
N MET A 279 -45.56 -0.92 15.35
CA MET A 279 -45.06 -2.19 14.81
C MET A 279 -46.04 -3.34 15.06
N ILE A 280 -46.31 -4.15 14.03
CA ILE A 280 -47.22 -5.31 14.13
C ILE A 280 -46.66 -6.48 14.95
N LEU A 281 -45.34 -6.50 15.17
CA LEU A 281 -44.67 -7.47 16.02
C LEU A 281 -44.15 -6.77 17.27
N LYS A 282 -44.47 -7.33 18.45
CA LYS A 282 -43.87 -6.95 19.72
C LYS A 282 -42.37 -7.25 19.74
N GLU A 283 -41.62 -6.49 20.52
CA GLU A 283 -40.17 -6.63 20.75
C GLU A 283 -39.67 -8.08 20.84
N GLU A 284 -40.28 -8.91 21.70
CA GLU A 284 -39.88 -10.31 21.89
C GLU A 284 -39.95 -11.12 20.57
N ALA A 285 -41.05 -11.00 19.84
CA ALA A 285 -41.26 -11.70 18.57
C ALA A 285 -40.36 -11.14 17.44
N ARG A 286 -40.02 -9.84 17.49
CA ARG A 286 -39.06 -9.25 16.54
C ARG A 286 -37.64 -9.77 16.79
N ARG A 287 -37.22 -9.84 18.05
CA ARG A 287 -35.91 -10.37 18.45
C ARG A 287 -35.77 -11.83 18.05
N ASP A 288 -36.76 -12.67 18.37
CA ASP A 288 -36.73 -14.10 18.04
C ASP A 288 -36.75 -14.33 16.51
N LEU A 289 -37.49 -13.51 15.75
CA LEU A 289 -37.45 -13.53 14.28
C LEU A 289 -36.09 -13.06 13.72
N TRP A 290 -35.45 -12.07 14.34
CA TRP A 290 -34.13 -11.61 13.90
C TRP A 290 -33.05 -12.63 14.19
N GLU A 291 -33.12 -13.29 15.35
CA GLU A 291 -32.21 -14.38 15.70
C GLU A 291 -32.34 -15.53 14.69
N LEU A 292 -33.57 -15.91 14.30
CA LEU A 292 -33.81 -16.86 13.21
C LEU A 292 -33.16 -16.42 11.89
N ILE A 293 -33.27 -15.13 11.53
CA ILE A 293 -32.65 -14.56 10.32
C ILE A 293 -31.11 -14.67 10.39
N LYS A 294 -30.49 -14.25 11.50
CA LYS A 294 -29.02 -14.28 11.68
C LYS A 294 -28.45 -15.69 11.82
N THR A 295 -29.20 -16.63 12.40
CA THR A 295 -28.75 -18.01 12.68
C THR A 295 -29.17 -19.06 11.64
N PHE A 296 -29.91 -18.67 10.58
CA PHE A 296 -30.38 -19.59 9.54
C PHE A 296 -29.27 -20.46 8.93
N SER A 297 -29.58 -21.64 8.41
CA SER A 297 -28.54 -22.58 7.94
C SER A 297 -27.78 -22.13 6.68
N TYR A 298 -28.39 -21.28 5.84
CA TYR A 298 -27.76 -20.74 4.63
C TYR A 298 -27.02 -19.42 4.93
N VAL A 299 -25.70 -19.52 5.10
CA VAL A 299 -24.82 -18.36 5.30
C VAL A 299 -24.61 -17.62 3.98
N SER A 300 -24.68 -16.29 3.99
CA SER A 300 -24.33 -15.46 2.83
C SER A 300 -23.71 -14.13 3.27
N ARG A 301 -22.82 -13.56 2.44
CA ARG A 301 -22.16 -12.28 2.73
C ARG A 301 -23.14 -11.15 3.04
N ALA A 302 -24.32 -11.13 2.40
CA ALA A 302 -25.37 -10.14 2.64
C ALA A 302 -26.05 -10.30 4.01
N ARG A 303 -26.13 -11.53 4.53
CA ARG A 303 -26.67 -11.82 5.86
C ARG A 303 -25.65 -11.52 6.97
N GLU A 304 -24.37 -11.75 6.70
CA GLU A 304 -23.30 -11.35 7.63
C GLU A 304 -23.19 -9.82 7.74
N ALA A 305 -23.51 -9.09 6.67
CA ALA A 305 -23.62 -7.63 6.65
C ALA A 305 -24.86 -7.06 7.40
N LEU A 306 -25.74 -7.91 7.94
CA LEU A 306 -26.89 -7.44 8.74
C LEU A 306 -26.45 -7.15 10.19
N PRO A 307 -26.92 -6.04 10.80
CA PRO A 307 -26.53 -5.65 12.15
C PRO A 307 -27.06 -6.63 13.23
N LEU A 308 -26.53 -6.48 14.44
CA LEU A 308 -27.13 -7.03 15.65
C LEU A 308 -28.51 -6.40 15.90
N TYR A 309 -29.33 -7.07 16.73
CA TYR A 309 -30.74 -6.72 16.94
C TYR A 309 -30.96 -5.24 17.31
N ASP A 310 -30.23 -4.76 18.31
CA ASP A 310 -30.30 -3.39 18.83
C ASP A 310 -29.93 -2.32 17.77
N GLY A 311 -29.29 -2.74 16.67
CA GLY A 311 -28.90 -1.88 15.55
C GLY A 311 -29.93 -1.79 14.41
N ILE A 312 -30.92 -2.69 14.33
CA ILE A 312 -31.82 -2.82 13.16
C ILE A 312 -32.52 -1.50 12.83
N ILE A 313 -33.25 -0.94 13.80
CA ILE A 313 -34.06 0.26 13.58
C ILE A 313 -33.15 1.43 13.17
N ARG A 314 -32.02 1.63 13.87
CA ARG A 314 -31.01 2.64 13.49
C ARG A 314 -30.47 2.41 12.08
N ALA A 315 -30.20 1.18 11.67
CA ALA A 315 -29.72 0.85 10.33
C ALA A 315 -30.79 1.02 9.23
N ILE A 316 -32.08 0.86 9.54
CA ILE A 316 -33.17 1.21 8.61
C ILE A 316 -33.24 2.73 8.40
N HIS A 317 -33.14 3.51 9.48
CA HIS A 317 -33.18 4.97 9.42
C HIS A 317 -31.94 5.60 8.78
N LYS A 318 -30.74 5.25 9.27
CA LYS A 318 -29.45 5.91 8.96
C LYS A 318 -28.54 5.11 8.01
N GLY A 319 -28.88 3.85 7.72
CA GLY A 319 -28.02 2.92 7.00
C GLY A 319 -27.12 2.08 7.91
N ILE A 320 -26.72 0.88 7.45
CA ILE A 320 -25.85 -0.05 8.20
C ILE A 320 -24.54 0.62 8.65
N SER A 321 -23.85 1.32 7.75
CA SER A 321 -22.58 2.01 8.05
C SER A 321 -22.67 2.93 9.26
N ALA A 322 -23.79 3.63 9.48
CA ALA A 322 -23.92 4.55 10.60
C ALA A 322 -23.90 3.84 11.97
N VAL A 323 -24.45 2.61 12.04
CA VAL A 323 -24.42 1.78 13.25
C VAL A 323 -23.04 1.14 13.45
N GLU A 324 -22.37 0.79 12.36
CA GLU A 324 -21.03 0.19 12.43
C GLU A 324 -19.94 1.22 12.77
N VAL A 325 -20.09 2.49 12.39
CA VAL A 325 -19.19 3.59 12.80
C VAL A 325 -19.23 3.76 14.33
N GLU A 326 -20.42 3.77 14.95
CA GLU A 326 -20.58 3.84 16.41
C GLU A 326 -19.83 2.69 17.12
N ASN A 327 -19.80 1.49 16.53
CA ASN A 327 -19.15 0.30 17.09
C ASN A 327 -17.65 0.16 16.75
N SER A 328 -17.12 0.98 15.82
CA SER A 328 -15.72 0.92 15.36
C SER A 328 -14.81 1.97 16.00
N MET A 329 -15.25 2.55 17.12
CA MET A 329 -14.48 3.51 17.91
C MET A 329 -14.05 2.90 19.26
N ARG A 330 -12.87 3.29 19.72
CA ARG A 330 -12.40 3.14 21.11
C ARG A 330 -12.37 4.51 21.78
N SER A 331 -12.52 4.57 23.11
CA SER A 331 -12.25 5.82 23.84
C SER A 331 -10.76 6.15 23.83
N MET A 332 -10.42 7.43 23.96
CA MET A 332 -9.03 7.86 24.07
C MET A 332 -8.34 7.24 25.30
N ASP A 333 -9.02 7.22 26.46
CA ASP A 333 -8.56 6.54 27.68
C ASP A 333 -8.19 5.06 27.43
N TYR A 334 -8.95 4.34 26.60
CA TYR A 334 -8.65 2.96 26.25
C TYR A 334 -7.41 2.86 25.34
N LEU A 335 -7.26 3.76 24.36
CA LEU A 335 -6.09 3.79 23.49
C LEU A 335 -4.81 4.20 24.23
N GLU A 336 -4.92 5.11 25.20
CA GLU A 336 -3.81 5.53 26.07
C GLU A 336 -3.42 4.42 27.07
N GLN A 337 -4.37 3.62 27.56
CA GLN A 337 -4.11 2.54 28.51
C GLN A 337 -3.68 1.21 27.87
N TYR A 338 -4.28 0.82 26.73
CA TYR A 338 -4.11 -0.51 26.11
C TYR A 338 -3.54 -0.45 24.69
N GLY A 339 -3.58 0.71 24.03
CA GLY A 339 -2.98 0.91 22.73
C GLY A 339 -1.46 1.10 22.82
N LYS A 340 -0.77 0.89 21.70
CA LYS A 340 0.65 1.20 21.54
C LYS A 340 0.82 2.26 20.46
N CYS A 341 1.55 3.32 20.75
CA CYS A 341 1.76 4.42 19.83
C CYS A 341 2.67 4.02 18.65
N VAL A 342 2.33 4.39 17.41
CA VAL A 342 3.13 4.04 16.21
C VAL A 342 3.70 5.23 15.43
N ASP A 343 3.51 6.47 15.89
CA ASP A 343 4.04 7.68 15.23
C ASP A 343 5.16 8.38 16.02
N ASN A 344 5.81 7.66 16.94
CA ASN A 344 6.99 8.12 17.69
C ASN A 344 8.25 8.29 16.83
N ILE A 345 8.24 7.75 15.60
CA ILE A 345 9.37 7.79 14.66
C ILE A 345 8.89 8.11 13.23
N VAL A 346 9.70 8.86 12.48
CA VAL A 346 9.50 9.19 11.05
C VAL A 346 10.77 8.89 10.23
N PRO A 347 10.68 8.62 8.93
CA PRO A 347 11.85 8.54 8.07
C PRO A 347 12.53 9.89 7.87
N GLY A 348 13.85 9.84 7.74
CA GLY A 348 14.70 10.93 7.26
C GLY A 348 15.92 10.39 6.52
N ASN A 349 16.80 11.25 6.03
CA ASN A 349 18.12 10.81 5.56
C ASN A 349 18.97 10.45 6.77
N SER A 350 19.56 9.26 6.77
CA SER A 350 20.42 8.79 7.87
C SER A 350 21.67 9.66 8.01
N THR A 351 22.14 9.80 9.24
CA THR A 351 23.46 10.37 9.56
C THR A 351 24.59 9.38 9.28
N ILE A 352 24.28 8.08 9.14
CA ILE A 352 25.25 7.02 8.89
C ILE A 352 25.62 6.98 7.39
N PRO A 353 26.91 7.09 7.03
CA PRO A 353 27.36 6.98 5.65
C PRO A 353 26.88 5.70 4.97
N HIS A 354 26.29 5.85 3.79
CA HIS A 354 25.77 4.77 2.93
C HIS A 354 24.60 3.94 3.49
N ALA A 355 24.02 4.29 4.65
CA ALA A 355 22.77 3.66 5.15
C ALA A 355 21.52 4.17 4.41
N GLY A 356 21.58 5.37 3.83
CA GLY A 356 20.49 5.97 3.07
C GLY A 356 19.45 6.62 3.96
N ARG A 357 18.40 5.90 4.35
CA ARG A 357 17.31 6.41 5.21
C ARG A 357 17.47 5.93 6.65
N GLY A 358 17.14 6.81 7.60
CA GLY A 358 17.10 6.55 9.03
C GLY A 358 15.70 6.79 9.61
N ALA A 359 15.42 6.25 10.79
CA ALA A 359 14.25 6.57 11.59
C ALA A 359 14.63 7.63 12.63
N PHE A 360 13.81 8.66 12.80
CA PHE A 360 14.09 9.80 13.68
C PHE A 360 12.96 10.01 14.68
N ALA A 361 13.30 10.30 15.94
CA ALA A 361 12.36 10.54 17.02
C ALA A 361 11.49 11.78 16.73
N THR A 362 10.17 11.65 16.86
CA THR A 362 9.19 12.71 16.55
C THR A 362 8.77 13.54 17.77
N ARG A 363 9.34 13.21 18.92
CA ARG A 363 9.10 13.76 20.25
C ARG A 363 10.19 13.25 21.20
N PHE A 364 10.24 13.77 22.42
CA PHE A 364 11.03 13.19 23.50
C PHE A 364 10.52 11.78 23.88
N ILE A 365 11.43 10.81 24.01
CA ILE A 365 11.14 9.45 24.48
C ILE A 365 12.02 9.18 25.71
N PRO A 366 11.45 8.99 26.92
CA PRO A 366 12.24 8.72 28.11
C PRO A 366 12.88 7.33 28.06
N LYS A 367 13.95 7.14 28.83
CA LYS A 367 14.58 5.83 29.05
C LYS A 367 13.55 4.78 29.48
N GLY A 368 13.54 3.64 28.79
CA GLY A 368 12.57 2.57 28.99
C GLY A 368 11.23 2.79 28.29
N GLY A 369 11.03 3.94 27.63
CA GLY A 369 9.85 4.24 26.84
C GLY A 369 9.79 3.46 25.52
N LEU A 370 8.57 3.27 25.01
CA LEU A 370 8.30 2.62 23.74
C LEU A 370 8.69 3.54 22.57
N VAL A 371 9.69 3.12 21.80
CA VAL A 371 10.08 3.78 20.55
C VAL A 371 9.14 3.37 19.42
N ALA A 372 8.89 2.07 19.25
CA ALA A 372 7.89 1.55 18.33
C ALA A 372 7.49 0.11 18.69
N PRO A 373 6.19 -0.26 18.61
CA PRO A 373 5.79 -1.66 18.61
C PRO A 373 6.05 -2.26 17.23
N ALA A 374 6.35 -3.55 17.17
CA ALA A 374 6.73 -4.26 15.95
C ALA A 374 6.00 -5.61 15.85
N PRO A 375 4.75 -5.63 15.37
CA PRO A 375 4.11 -6.87 14.90
C PRO A 375 5.03 -7.60 13.91
N LEU A 376 5.11 -8.93 13.99
CA LEU A 376 6.01 -9.75 13.19
C LEU A 376 5.28 -10.69 12.24
N VAL A 377 5.78 -10.77 11.00
CA VAL A 377 5.56 -11.94 10.14
C VAL A 377 6.77 -12.84 10.23
N HIS A 378 6.59 -14.07 10.69
CA HIS A 378 7.65 -15.07 10.75
C HIS A 378 7.71 -15.90 9.45
N PHE A 379 8.90 -16.33 9.06
CA PHE A 379 9.14 -17.37 8.06
C PHE A 379 9.74 -18.57 8.77
N ALA A 380 9.22 -19.77 8.54
CA ALA A 380 9.79 -20.99 9.12
C ALA A 380 11.15 -21.35 8.49
N ASP A 381 11.30 -21.11 7.18
CA ASP A 381 12.55 -21.32 6.45
C ASP A 381 12.91 -20.10 5.57
N LYS A 382 14.03 -19.45 5.92
CA LYS A 382 14.63 -18.34 5.18
C LYS A 382 15.11 -18.72 3.78
N SER A 383 15.23 -20.01 3.44
CA SER A 383 15.51 -20.46 2.07
C SER A 383 14.42 -20.06 1.07
N ALA A 384 13.18 -19.79 1.54
CA ALA A 384 12.10 -19.24 0.72
C ALA A 384 12.45 -17.87 0.09
N LEU A 385 13.40 -17.14 0.68
CA LEU A 385 13.90 -15.84 0.21
C LEU A 385 15.07 -15.95 -0.78
N HIS A 386 15.53 -17.16 -1.12
CA HIS A 386 16.65 -17.36 -2.02
C HIS A 386 16.31 -17.02 -3.48
N MET A 387 17.30 -16.50 -4.21
CA MET A 387 17.22 -16.25 -5.65
C MET A 387 18.32 -17.04 -6.37
N TYR A 388 17.94 -17.86 -7.34
CA TYR A 388 18.83 -18.85 -7.96
C TYR A 388 19.15 -18.51 -9.43
N ASN A 389 20.28 -19.00 -9.94
CA ASN A 389 20.61 -18.84 -11.36
C ASN A 389 19.75 -19.77 -12.23
N GLU A 390 19.77 -19.59 -13.54
CA GLU A 390 19.06 -20.45 -14.48
C GLU A 390 19.90 -21.68 -14.90
N THR A 391 19.24 -22.79 -15.20
CA THR A 391 19.86 -23.94 -15.87
C THR A 391 18.84 -24.65 -16.76
N VAL A 392 19.32 -25.47 -17.70
CA VAL A 392 18.48 -26.23 -18.63
C VAL A 392 18.34 -27.67 -18.16
N ASN A 393 17.12 -28.11 -17.85
CA ASN A 393 16.87 -29.48 -17.42
C ASN A 393 16.87 -30.49 -18.57
N LYS A 394 16.80 -31.79 -18.24
CA LYS A 394 16.76 -32.91 -19.20
C LYS A 394 15.60 -32.86 -20.21
N LYS A 395 14.61 -31.96 -20.04
CA LYS A 395 13.47 -31.74 -20.95
C LYS A 395 13.65 -30.47 -21.81
N ASN A 396 14.86 -29.92 -21.86
CA ASN A 396 15.22 -28.68 -22.54
C ASN A 396 14.36 -27.47 -22.09
N LYS A 397 14.00 -27.43 -20.79
CA LYS A 397 13.33 -26.29 -20.16
C LYS A 397 14.30 -25.54 -19.25
N ILE A 398 14.21 -24.22 -19.27
CA ILE A 398 14.83 -23.35 -18.26
C ILE A 398 14.13 -23.63 -16.92
N VAL A 399 14.94 -23.88 -15.88
CA VAL A 399 14.54 -24.09 -14.48
C VAL A 399 15.57 -23.44 -13.56
N LYS A 400 15.26 -23.30 -12.26
CA LYS A 400 16.20 -22.80 -11.27
C LYS A 400 17.37 -23.76 -11.04
N ASN A 401 18.58 -23.24 -10.97
CA ASN A 401 19.79 -23.95 -10.57
C ASN A 401 19.91 -23.93 -9.04
N SER A 402 19.35 -24.94 -8.35
CA SER A 402 19.36 -25.00 -6.88
C SER A 402 20.76 -25.15 -6.26
N LYS A 403 21.81 -25.30 -7.08
CA LYS A 403 23.23 -25.33 -6.63
C LYS A 403 23.92 -23.96 -6.70
N GLU A 404 23.27 -22.96 -7.30
CA GLU A 404 23.87 -21.66 -7.59
C GLU A 404 22.93 -20.56 -7.12
N LEU A 405 23.08 -20.22 -5.84
CA LEU A 405 22.44 -19.06 -5.23
C LEU A 405 23.06 -17.79 -5.85
N LEU A 406 22.25 -16.98 -6.52
CA LEU A 406 22.68 -15.67 -7.02
C LEU A 406 22.68 -14.63 -5.89
N THR A 407 21.60 -14.57 -5.13
CA THR A 407 21.36 -13.59 -4.08
C THR A 407 20.14 -13.99 -3.24
N THR A 408 19.61 -13.09 -2.42
CA THR A 408 18.32 -13.25 -1.74
C THR A 408 17.43 -12.02 -1.97
N GLN A 409 16.12 -12.20 -1.81
CA GLN A 409 15.13 -11.12 -1.85
C GLN A 409 15.57 -9.96 -0.94
N LEU A 410 15.45 -8.72 -1.42
CA LEU A 410 15.91 -7.52 -0.73
C LEU A 410 15.34 -7.39 0.69
N ILE A 411 14.09 -7.82 0.89
CA ILE A 411 13.37 -7.75 2.16
C ILE A 411 14.11 -8.44 3.32
N ARG A 412 15.03 -9.38 3.04
CA ARG A 412 15.88 -10.04 4.05
C ARG A 412 16.69 -9.03 4.88
N ASN A 413 17.11 -7.90 4.30
CA ASN A 413 17.86 -6.85 5.01
C ASN A 413 17.04 -6.18 6.12
N TYR A 414 15.72 -6.33 6.06
CA TYR A 414 14.75 -5.77 7.00
C TYR A 414 14.16 -6.85 7.92
N MET A 415 14.74 -8.05 7.93
CA MET A 415 14.32 -9.16 8.78
C MET A 415 15.35 -9.46 9.86
N PHE A 416 14.85 -9.88 11.02
CA PHE A 416 15.62 -10.42 12.12
C PHE A 416 15.85 -11.93 11.96
N GLY A 417 17.01 -12.44 12.35
CA GLY A 417 17.35 -13.86 12.29
C GLY A 417 18.44 -14.28 13.26
N HIS A 418 18.76 -15.58 13.26
CA HIS A 418 19.81 -16.18 14.09
C HIS A 418 20.68 -17.16 13.27
N PRO A 419 21.99 -17.27 13.55
CA PRO A 419 22.89 -18.22 12.86
C PRO A 419 22.39 -19.67 12.85
N ASN A 420 21.86 -20.16 13.98
CA ASN A 420 21.53 -21.58 14.19
C ASN A 420 20.03 -21.86 13.94
N SER A 421 19.34 -20.95 13.22
CA SER A 421 17.93 -21.07 12.90
C SER A 421 17.64 -20.82 11.42
N SER A 422 16.71 -21.59 10.87
CA SER A 422 16.07 -21.30 9.59
C SER A 422 15.05 -20.17 9.68
N VAL A 423 14.58 -19.83 10.88
CA VAL A 423 13.53 -18.82 11.08
C VAL A 423 14.06 -17.41 10.85
N VAL A 424 13.26 -16.57 10.19
CA VAL A 424 13.45 -15.10 10.13
C VAL A 424 12.15 -14.36 10.38
N LEU A 425 12.24 -13.14 10.91
CA LEU A 425 11.12 -12.36 11.40
C LEU A 425 11.10 -10.98 10.75
N LEU A 426 10.03 -10.64 10.03
CA LEU A 426 9.82 -9.30 9.46
C LEU A 426 8.99 -8.43 10.41
N PRO A 427 9.56 -7.38 11.04
CA PRO A 427 8.79 -6.34 11.69
C PRO A 427 8.01 -5.53 10.64
N TYR A 428 6.68 -5.49 10.76
CA TYR A 428 5.81 -4.82 9.78
C TYR A 428 5.07 -3.59 10.33
N SER A 429 5.55 -2.97 11.41
CA SER A 429 5.00 -1.70 11.92
C SER A 429 5.40 -0.51 11.05
N SER A 430 4.86 0.68 11.37
CA SER A 430 5.19 1.89 10.62
C SER A 430 6.60 2.36 10.97
N ASN A 431 7.33 2.79 9.94
CA ASN A 431 8.68 3.37 10.01
C ASN A 431 9.81 2.55 10.68
N VAL A 432 9.53 1.41 11.32
CA VAL A 432 10.55 0.54 11.96
C VAL A 432 11.58 0.00 10.98
N ALA A 433 11.21 -0.13 9.70
CA ALA A 433 12.12 -0.54 8.63
C ALA A 433 13.21 0.49 8.30
N TYR A 434 13.15 1.72 8.84
CA TYR A 434 14.20 2.73 8.68
C TYR A 434 15.15 2.80 9.89
N ILE A 435 14.93 2.03 10.97
CA ILE A 435 15.81 2.02 12.14
C ILE A 435 17.13 1.36 11.76
N ASN A 436 18.25 2.09 11.87
CA ASN A 436 19.57 1.63 11.40
C ASN A 436 20.40 0.94 12.50
N HIS A 437 21.49 0.33 12.06
CA HIS A 437 22.52 -0.23 12.93
C HIS A 437 23.48 0.85 13.47
N HIS A 438 23.82 0.76 14.75
CA HIS A 438 25.11 1.26 15.24
C HIS A 438 25.67 0.37 16.36
N ALA A 439 26.94 -0.05 16.26
CA ALA A 439 27.52 -1.03 17.20
C ALA A 439 27.66 -0.53 18.66
N THR A 440 27.97 0.75 18.87
CA THR A 440 28.22 1.31 20.22
C THR A 440 27.24 2.40 20.67
N GLU A 441 26.82 3.30 19.79
CA GLU A 441 25.97 4.46 20.11
C GLU A 441 24.46 4.20 19.96
N PHE A 442 24.04 2.92 19.88
CA PHE A 442 22.63 2.57 19.80
C PHE A 442 21.84 3.07 21.03
N ASN A 443 20.72 3.75 20.77
CA ASN A 443 19.86 4.33 21.78
C ASN A 443 18.60 3.49 22.06
N THR A 444 18.44 2.37 21.35
CA THR A 444 17.24 1.54 21.36
C THR A 444 17.63 0.05 21.45
N ARG A 445 16.83 -0.74 22.17
CA ARG A 445 16.97 -2.20 22.29
C ARG A 445 15.65 -2.88 21.91
N LEU A 446 15.71 -4.18 21.63
CA LEU A 446 14.53 -5.00 21.38
C LEU A 446 14.11 -5.78 22.64
N GLN A 447 12.82 -6.10 22.72
CA GLN A 447 12.24 -7.09 23.63
C GLN A 447 10.98 -7.70 23.01
N TRP A 448 10.54 -8.86 23.51
CA TRP A 448 9.18 -9.35 23.26
C TRP A 448 8.15 -8.43 23.94
N ALA A 449 6.99 -8.25 23.31
CA ALA A 449 5.90 -7.49 23.91
C ALA A 449 5.33 -8.24 25.12
N SER A 450 4.79 -7.49 26.10
CA SER A 450 4.13 -8.08 27.27
C SER A 450 2.86 -8.86 26.90
N ASP A 451 2.63 -9.97 27.58
CA ASP A 451 1.52 -10.93 27.42
C ASP A 451 0.12 -10.28 27.45
N ASN A 452 -0.01 -9.13 28.12
CA ASN A 452 -1.25 -8.37 28.23
C ASN A 452 -1.70 -7.69 26.91
N PHE A 453 -0.93 -7.77 25.81
CA PHE A 453 -1.31 -7.20 24.53
C PHE A 453 -1.87 -8.28 23.59
N THR A 454 -3.17 -8.21 23.24
CA THR A 454 -3.95 -9.26 22.55
C THR A 454 -3.34 -9.84 21.27
N ALA A 455 -2.36 -9.17 20.65
CA ALA A 455 -1.72 -9.63 19.42
C ALA A 455 -0.39 -10.40 19.62
N HIS A 456 0.13 -10.53 20.85
CA HIS A 456 1.30 -11.34 21.13
C HIS A 456 0.90 -12.71 21.68
N ASN A 457 1.16 -13.76 20.92
CA ASN A 457 0.99 -15.16 21.32
C ASN A 457 2.33 -15.65 21.91
N GLU A 458 2.60 -15.33 23.18
CA GLU A 458 3.85 -15.71 23.88
C GLU A 458 4.09 -17.23 23.79
N ASP A 459 3.03 -18.03 23.87
CA ASP A 459 3.04 -19.49 23.70
C ASP A 459 3.81 -19.99 22.47
N TRP A 460 3.88 -19.20 21.39
CA TRP A 460 4.58 -19.56 20.15
C TRP A 460 6.11 -19.55 20.30
N LEU A 461 6.65 -18.79 21.26
CA LEU A 461 8.08 -18.78 21.59
C LEU A 461 8.54 -20.17 22.10
N TYR A 462 7.64 -20.93 22.71
CA TYR A 462 7.90 -22.28 23.24
C TYR A 462 7.49 -23.40 22.28
N LYS A 463 7.14 -23.09 21.02
CA LYS A 463 6.85 -24.10 19.97
C LYS A 463 8.01 -24.22 18.98
N ASP A 464 8.08 -25.37 18.33
CA ASP A 464 9.09 -25.66 17.32
C ASP A 464 8.84 -24.92 15.99
N VAL A 465 9.81 -25.04 15.08
CA VAL A 465 9.73 -24.45 13.72
C VAL A 465 8.58 -25.07 12.89
N ILE A 466 8.21 -26.32 13.16
CA ILE A 466 7.10 -27.01 12.45
C ILE A 466 5.76 -26.35 12.80
N HIS A 467 5.56 -25.95 14.06
CA HIS A 467 4.40 -25.16 14.47
C HIS A 467 4.35 -23.81 13.74
N LEU A 468 5.49 -23.10 13.62
CA LEU A 468 5.57 -21.83 12.90
C LEU A 468 5.25 -21.98 11.41
N GLU A 469 5.69 -23.05 10.75
CA GLU A 469 5.39 -23.36 9.34
C GLU A 469 3.88 -23.56 9.10
N GLN A 470 3.16 -24.05 10.12
CA GLN A 470 1.69 -24.18 10.09
C GLN A 470 0.97 -22.84 10.30
N GLN A 471 1.63 -21.82 10.84
CA GLN A 471 1.04 -20.49 11.05
C GLN A 471 1.20 -19.61 9.80
N TRP A 472 0.07 -19.19 9.23
CA TRP A 472 -0.03 -18.37 8.02
C TRP A 472 -0.42 -16.91 8.30
N ARG A 473 -0.39 -16.48 9.55
CA ARG A 473 -0.73 -15.14 10.03
C ARG A 473 0.32 -14.67 11.02
N ALA A 474 0.50 -13.36 11.14
CA ALA A 474 1.25 -12.78 12.25
C ALA A 474 0.57 -13.14 13.59
N GLY A 475 1.40 -13.38 14.61
CA GLY A 475 0.97 -13.63 15.99
C GLY A 475 2.04 -13.31 17.03
N LEU A 476 3.16 -12.71 16.61
CA LEU A 476 4.29 -12.35 17.45
C LEU A 476 4.51 -10.83 17.37
N MET A 477 5.08 -10.25 18.42
CA MET A 477 5.37 -8.81 18.48
C MET A 477 6.66 -8.56 19.26
N LEU A 478 7.58 -7.80 18.65
CA LEU A 478 8.68 -7.16 19.35
C LEU A 478 8.32 -5.72 19.72
N GLU A 479 9.08 -5.13 20.63
CA GLU A 479 9.06 -3.72 20.97
C GLU A 479 10.46 -3.14 20.88
N PHE A 480 10.58 -2.00 20.21
CA PHE A 480 11.75 -1.13 20.26
C PHE A 480 11.63 -0.24 21.50
N ILE A 481 12.57 -0.35 22.45
CA ILE A 481 12.56 0.33 23.75
C ILE A 481 13.82 1.18 23.91
N ALA A 482 13.66 2.42 24.37
CA ALA A 482 14.75 3.35 24.56
C ALA A 482 15.71 2.89 25.69
N THR A 483 17.03 2.85 25.44
CA THR A 483 18.06 2.46 26.43
C THR A 483 18.51 3.62 27.31
N ARG A 484 18.29 4.85 26.82
CA ARG A 484 18.50 6.15 27.46
C ARG A 484 17.35 7.08 27.09
N ASP A 485 17.35 8.30 27.61
CA ASP A 485 16.47 9.35 27.08
C ASP A 485 16.88 9.67 25.63
N ILE A 486 15.89 9.88 24.76
CA ILE A 486 16.04 10.21 23.34
C ILE A 486 15.30 11.53 23.08
N MET A 487 16.01 12.53 22.56
CA MET A 487 15.46 13.83 22.21
C MET A 487 14.74 13.78 20.85
N GLU A 488 13.80 14.70 20.64
CA GLU A 488 13.17 14.93 19.34
C GLU A 488 14.24 15.23 18.27
N GLY A 489 14.12 14.60 17.11
CA GLY A 489 15.08 14.71 16.00
C GLY A 489 16.33 13.82 16.11
N GLU A 490 16.53 13.05 17.18
CA GLU A 490 17.60 12.05 17.22
C GLU A 490 17.32 10.86 16.29
N GLU A 491 18.34 10.32 15.63
CA GLU A 491 18.24 9.07 14.87
C GLU A 491 18.10 7.88 15.84
N ILE A 492 17.16 6.99 15.54
CA ILE A 492 16.88 5.77 16.28
C ILE A 492 17.78 4.66 15.74
N LEU A 493 18.59 4.10 16.63
CA LEU A 493 19.65 3.16 16.31
C LEU A 493 19.56 1.93 17.22
N ILE A 494 19.73 0.75 16.65
CA ILE A 494 19.85 -0.54 17.37
C ILE A 494 21.17 -1.25 17.05
N ASP A 495 21.54 -2.22 17.88
CA ASP A 495 22.57 -3.18 17.51
C ASP A 495 21.96 -4.30 16.62
N TYR A 496 22.59 -4.58 15.48
CA TYR A 496 22.27 -5.71 14.58
C TYR A 496 23.16 -6.93 14.86
N GLY A 497 24.09 -6.82 15.80
CA GLY A 497 25.01 -7.86 16.26
C GLY A 497 26.30 -7.98 15.45
N ASP A 498 27.36 -8.45 16.13
CA ASP A 498 28.73 -8.58 15.62
C ASP A 498 28.84 -9.28 14.25
N ARG A 499 27.98 -10.27 14.00
CA ARG A 499 27.95 -10.99 12.71
C ARG A 499 27.56 -10.07 11.56
N TRP A 500 26.53 -9.24 11.74
CA TRP A 500 26.10 -8.27 10.72
C TRP A 500 27.20 -7.23 10.51
N GLN A 501 27.74 -6.68 11.61
CA GLN A 501 28.82 -5.68 11.56
C GLN A 501 30.07 -6.22 10.86
N SER A 502 30.44 -7.49 11.10
CA SER A 502 31.55 -8.17 10.43
C SER A 502 31.28 -8.37 8.93
N ALA A 503 30.06 -8.80 8.57
CA ALA A 503 29.67 -8.96 7.17
C ALA A 503 29.66 -7.62 6.42
N TRP A 504 29.20 -6.54 7.05
CA TRP A 504 29.22 -5.19 6.48
C TRP A 504 30.63 -4.64 6.31
N ASN A 505 31.52 -4.86 7.29
CA ASN A 505 32.93 -4.47 7.20
C ASN A 505 33.65 -5.21 6.05
N GLN A 506 33.44 -6.53 5.93
CA GLN A 506 33.97 -7.33 4.83
C GLN A 506 33.41 -6.86 3.48
N HIS A 507 32.11 -6.55 3.43
CA HIS A 507 31.46 -5.99 2.24
C HIS A 507 32.10 -4.66 1.82
N ILE A 508 32.29 -3.71 2.73
CA ILE A 508 32.97 -2.43 2.41
C ILE A 508 34.40 -2.67 1.90
N GLN A 509 35.13 -3.63 2.49
CA GLN A 509 36.51 -3.96 2.11
C GLN A 509 36.60 -4.57 0.71
N ASP A 510 35.66 -5.45 0.36
CA ASP A 510 35.64 -6.15 -0.94
C ASP A 510 34.92 -5.36 -2.05
N TRP A 511 34.03 -4.43 -1.67
CA TRP A 511 33.24 -3.65 -2.62
C TRP A 511 34.13 -2.76 -3.48
N LYS A 512 33.95 -2.87 -4.79
CA LYS A 512 34.63 -2.06 -5.78
C LYS A 512 33.57 -1.47 -6.70
N PRO A 513 33.57 -0.14 -6.92
CA PRO A 513 32.64 0.46 -7.86
C PRO A 513 32.94 -0.07 -9.26
N VAL A 514 31.88 -0.41 -10.01
CA VAL A 514 32.02 -0.67 -11.44
C VAL A 514 32.26 0.68 -12.12
N ASP A 515 33.31 0.79 -12.93
CA ASP A 515 33.54 2.02 -13.71
C ASP A 515 32.34 2.27 -14.64
N PRO A 516 31.70 3.45 -14.62
CA PRO A 516 30.57 3.78 -15.50
C PRO A 516 30.85 3.57 -17.01
N SER A 517 32.11 3.59 -17.45
CA SER A 517 32.49 3.27 -18.83
C SER A 517 32.49 1.77 -19.14
N ASN A 518 32.70 0.93 -18.12
CA ASN A 518 32.86 -0.53 -18.24
C ASN A 518 31.61 -1.31 -17.79
N ASP A 519 30.66 -0.66 -17.11
CA ASP A 519 29.34 -1.24 -16.85
C ASP A 519 28.59 -1.41 -18.19
N TYR A 520 28.70 -2.55 -18.86
CA TYR A 520 27.95 -2.75 -20.11
C TYR A 520 26.42 -2.79 -19.89
N ASN A 521 26.00 -2.87 -18.61
CA ASN A 521 24.65 -2.77 -18.09
C ASN A 521 24.36 -1.41 -17.39
N ASN A 522 25.13 -0.34 -17.70
CA ASN A 522 25.21 1.01 -17.08
C ASN A 522 23.91 1.84 -16.98
N TYR A 523 22.78 1.25 -16.63
CA TYR A 523 21.55 1.99 -16.45
C TYR A 523 20.77 1.42 -15.27
N THR A 524 20.92 2.13 -14.16
CA THR A 524 20.03 2.01 -13.02
C THR A 524 18.59 2.32 -13.45
N PHE A 525 17.62 1.89 -12.65
CA PHE A 525 16.21 2.29 -12.81
C PHE A 525 16.01 3.81 -12.89
N LEU A 526 16.99 4.58 -12.43
CA LEU A 526 17.17 5.99 -12.76
C LEU A 526 18.18 6.17 -13.92
N THR A 527 17.71 6.85 -14.94
CA THR A 527 18.46 7.29 -16.10
C THR A 527 19.21 8.59 -15.87
N LYS A 528 20.42 8.69 -16.41
CA LYS A 528 21.26 9.89 -16.34
C LYS A 528 20.68 11.02 -17.19
N MET A 529 20.29 12.12 -16.56
CA MET A 529 19.98 13.39 -17.21
C MET A 529 21.22 14.31 -17.20
N SER A 530 21.21 15.32 -18.06
CA SER A 530 22.23 16.38 -18.10
C SER A 530 22.38 17.08 -16.75
N SER A 531 23.53 17.75 -16.59
CA SER A 531 23.75 18.78 -15.60
C SER A 531 22.56 19.74 -15.48
N ASP A 532 22.14 20.06 -14.25
CA ASP A 532 21.34 21.25 -14.00
C ASP A 532 22.16 22.54 -14.24
N ASN A 533 21.55 23.72 -14.05
CA ASN A 533 22.23 25.01 -14.24
C ASN A 533 23.46 25.21 -13.32
N ALA A 534 23.67 24.33 -12.32
CA ALA A 534 24.82 24.32 -11.43
C ALA A 534 25.83 23.19 -11.74
N GLY A 535 25.63 22.44 -12.84
CA GLY A 535 26.54 21.36 -13.27
C GLY A 535 26.19 19.97 -12.74
N ASN A 536 25.17 19.82 -11.88
CA ASN A 536 24.92 18.56 -11.17
C ASN A 536 24.15 17.57 -12.04
N THR A 537 24.71 16.37 -12.25
CA THR A 537 24.03 15.26 -12.91
C THR A 537 22.82 14.84 -12.08
N LYS A 538 21.63 14.80 -12.68
CA LYS A 538 20.41 14.28 -12.02
C LYS A 538 20.01 12.95 -12.61
N TYR A 539 19.64 12.02 -11.75
CA TYR A 539 19.16 10.70 -12.12
C TYR A 539 17.62 10.66 -12.00
N ARG A 540 16.93 10.22 -13.05
CA ARG A 540 15.45 10.23 -13.15
C ARG A 540 14.92 8.91 -13.71
N ARG A 541 13.81 8.38 -13.21
CA ARG A 541 13.21 7.16 -13.78
C ARG A 541 12.84 7.33 -15.26
N ALA A 542 12.80 6.22 -16.00
CA ALA A 542 12.44 6.21 -17.43
C ALA A 542 11.11 6.93 -17.75
N GLU A 543 10.11 6.84 -16.88
CA GLU A 543 8.80 7.48 -17.08
C GLU A 543 8.90 9.01 -17.09
N LEU A 544 9.88 9.58 -16.38
CA LEU A 544 10.06 11.02 -16.24
C LEU A 544 10.57 11.68 -17.54
N PHE A 545 11.09 10.92 -18.51
CA PHE A 545 11.45 11.45 -19.84
C PHE A 545 10.27 12.05 -20.61
N LYS A 546 9.02 11.70 -20.24
CA LYS A 546 7.82 12.33 -20.83
C LYS A 546 7.52 13.72 -20.27
N LEU A 547 8.00 14.05 -19.06
CA LEU A 547 7.50 15.20 -18.30
C LEU A 547 8.12 16.54 -18.71
N ASP A 548 9.28 16.53 -19.37
CA ASP A 548 9.99 17.76 -19.77
C ASP A 548 9.40 18.42 -21.04
N GLY A 549 8.25 17.95 -21.54
CA GLY A 549 7.57 18.45 -22.74
C GLY A 549 8.30 18.19 -24.07
N ALA A 550 9.51 17.62 -24.01
CA ALA A 550 10.32 17.31 -25.18
C ALA A 550 9.70 16.19 -26.04
N PRO A 551 9.80 16.26 -27.38
CA PRO A 551 9.39 15.17 -28.25
C PRO A 551 10.23 13.92 -28.02
N LEU A 552 9.58 12.77 -28.10
CA LEU A 552 10.27 11.48 -27.99
C LEU A 552 11.15 11.22 -29.23
N ARG A 553 12.35 10.70 -28.98
CA ARG A 553 13.38 10.45 -30.00
C ARG A 553 13.01 9.32 -30.94
N THR A 554 13.14 9.55 -32.25
CA THR A 554 12.93 8.53 -33.27
C THR A 554 14.06 7.49 -33.27
N LYS A 555 13.82 6.35 -33.94
CA LYS A 555 14.77 5.27 -34.18
C LYS A 555 16.05 5.75 -34.89
N ASP A 556 15.96 6.81 -35.69
CA ASP A 556 17.11 7.42 -36.35
C ASP A 556 17.89 8.37 -35.41
N GLU A 557 17.19 9.20 -34.63
CA GLU A 557 17.84 10.08 -33.64
C GLU A 557 18.55 9.28 -32.54
N GLN A 558 17.99 8.13 -32.17
CA GLN A 558 18.60 7.21 -31.21
C GLN A 558 19.92 6.58 -31.71
N LYS A 559 20.27 6.69 -33.00
CA LYS A 559 21.60 6.26 -33.49
C LYS A 559 22.72 7.18 -33.02
N THR A 560 22.42 8.47 -32.81
CA THR A 560 23.38 9.49 -32.36
C THR A 560 23.14 9.97 -30.94
N ASN A 561 21.91 9.85 -30.45
CA ASN A 561 21.49 10.22 -29.09
C ASN A 561 20.53 9.14 -28.51
N PRO A 562 21.03 7.91 -28.28
CA PRO A 562 20.22 6.81 -27.78
C PRO A 562 19.59 7.14 -26.42
N TYR A 563 18.45 6.52 -26.12
CA TYR A 563 18.09 6.37 -24.71
C TYR A 563 19.05 5.40 -24.03
N PRO A 564 19.22 5.51 -22.70
CA PRO A 564 19.71 4.43 -21.84
C PRO A 564 19.26 3.03 -22.27
N ARG A 565 20.14 2.04 -22.25
CA ARG A 565 19.83 0.68 -22.74
C ARG A 565 18.73 -0.02 -21.93
N ASN A 566 18.52 0.37 -20.68
CA ASN A 566 17.40 -0.12 -19.88
C ASN A 566 16.08 0.57 -20.22
N VAL A 567 16.03 1.65 -21.00
CA VAL A 567 14.77 2.29 -21.37
C VAL A 567 14.17 1.53 -22.53
N VAL A 568 12.98 0.98 -22.30
CA VAL A 568 12.15 0.36 -23.31
C VAL A 568 10.98 1.29 -23.60
N ILE A 569 10.69 1.53 -24.88
CA ILE A 569 9.49 2.26 -25.32
C ILE A 569 8.37 1.22 -25.53
N LYS A 570 7.20 1.45 -24.92
CA LYS A 570 6.11 0.47 -24.84
C LYS A 570 4.73 1.03 -25.17
N CYS A 571 4.31 0.90 -26.41
CA CYS A 571 3.06 1.42 -26.94
C CYS A 571 1.83 0.67 -26.40
N ARG A 572 0.84 1.44 -25.91
CA ARG A 572 -0.49 0.94 -25.51
C ARG A 572 -1.44 0.99 -26.72
N VAL A 573 -1.57 -0.15 -27.40
CA VAL A 573 -2.36 -0.33 -28.64
C VAL A 573 -2.98 -1.71 -28.67
N ASP A 574 -4.10 -1.87 -29.37
CA ASP A 574 -4.70 -3.18 -29.63
C ASP A 574 -4.35 -3.68 -31.04
N LEU A 575 -3.41 -4.62 -31.10
CA LEU A 575 -2.91 -5.25 -32.33
C LEU A 575 -3.90 -6.26 -32.96
N ASP A 576 -5.12 -6.38 -32.43
CA ASP A 576 -6.19 -7.20 -33.00
C ASP A 576 -7.25 -6.35 -33.74
N ILE A 577 -7.20 -5.02 -33.67
CA ILE A 577 -8.13 -4.13 -34.38
C ILE A 577 -7.97 -4.29 -35.90
N GLY A 578 -9.08 -4.64 -36.56
CA GLY A 578 -9.14 -4.83 -38.02
C GLY A 578 -8.49 -6.13 -38.53
N ILE A 579 -8.02 -7.02 -37.65
CA ILE A 579 -7.30 -8.24 -38.02
C ILE A 579 -8.10 -9.47 -37.61
N GLY A 580 -8.57 -10.23 -38.61
CA GLY A 580 -9.25 -11.50 -38.40
C GLY A 580 -8.30 -12.64 -38.01
N ASN A 581 -8.86 -13.70 -37.42
CA ASN A 581 -8.10 -14.90 -37.04
C ASN A 581 -7.46 -15.60 -38.26
N TYR A 582 -6.19 -16.00 -38.15
CA TYR A 582 -5.50 -16.78 -39.18
C TYR A 582 -6.10 -18.18 -39.36
N THR A 583 -6.82 -18.38 -40.46
CA THR A 583 -7.24 -19.72 -40.91
C THR A 583 -6.03 -20.61 -41.22
N HIS A 584 -5.00 -20.06 -41.87
CA HIS A 584 -3.78 -20.77 -42.29
C HIS A 584 -2.51 -20.07 -41.79
N ALA A 585 -1.38 -20.77 -41.72
CA ALA A 585 -0.10 -20.12 -41.41
C ALA A 585 0.36 -19.29 -42.62
N PRO A 586 0.73 -18.01 -42.45
CA PRO A 586 1.17 -17.17 -43.56
C PRO A 586 2.56 -17.63 -44.05
N LYS A 587 2.81 -17.49 -45.36
CA LYS A 587 4.10 -17.85 -45.99
C LYS A 587 5.22 -16.85 -45.70
N THR A 588 4.86 -15.65 -45.27
CA THR A 588 5.74 -14.52 -44.92
C THR A 588 5.26 -13.90 -43.62
N THR A 589 6.13 -13.15 -42.93
CA THR A 589 5.74 -12.31 -41.78
C THR A 589 4.72 -11.26 -42.24
N PRO A 590 3.47 -11.27 -41.74
CA PRO A 590 2.48 -10.27 -42.11
C PRO A 590 2.90 -8.87 -41.64
N PHE A 591 2.59 -7.85 -42.46
CA PHE A 591 2.82 -6.45 -42.14
C PHE A 591 1.51 -5.68 -42.24
N TYR A 592 1.11 -5.04 -41.15
CA TYR A 592 -0.12 -4.27 -41.05
C TYR A 592 0.19 -2.78 -40.91
N ARG A 593 -0.51 -1.92 -41.65
CA ARG A 593 -0.45 -0.46 -41.48
C ARG A 593 -1.85 0.06 -41.18
N ARG A 594 -2.01 0.86 -40.12
CA ARG A 594 -3.27 1.53 -39.78
C ARG A 594 -3.04 2.84 -39.04
N GLU A 595 -4.09 3.63 -38.91
CA GLU A 595 -4.10 4.76 -37.98
C GLU A 595 -4.45 4.30 -36.56
N PHE A 596 -4.03 5.07 -35.57
CA PHE A 596 -4.44 4.94 -34.18
C PHE A 596 -5.91 5.34 -34.03
N VAL A 597 -6.68 4.59 -33.25
CA VAL A 597 -8.11 4.85 -33.02
C VAL A 597 -8.40 4.98 -31.53
N GLU A 598 -9.47 5.66 -31.14
CA GLU A 598 -9.83 5.85 -29.71
C GLU A 598 -9.96 4.51 -28.95
N ASP A 599 -10.43 3.47 -29.64
CA ASP A 599 -10.47 2.08 -29.19
C ASP A 599 -9.11 1.54 -28.70
N ASP A 600 -7.98 2.05 -29.21
CA ASP A 600 -6.62 1.68 -28.73
C ASP A 600 -6.38 2.14 -27.29
N LEU A 601 -6.83 3.34 -26.91
CA LEU A 601 -6.70 3.81 -25.52
C LEU A 601 -7.56 2.97 -24.57
N ILE A 602 -8.77 2.59 -25.01
CA ILE A 602 -9.74 1.87 -24.18
C ILE A 602 -9.35 0.39 -24.06
N LYS A 603 -9.14 -0.31 -25.19
CA LYS A 603 -8.87 -1.76 -25.26
C LYS A 603 -7.38 -2.07 -25.08
N GLY A 604 -6.50 -1.25 -25.67
CA GLY A 604 -5.05 -1.31 -25.50
C GLY A 604 -4.56 -0.85 -24.12
N SER A 605 -5.41 -0.25 -23.26
CA SER A 605 -5.08 -0.01 -21.84
C SER A 605 -4.62 -1.26 -21.07
N LYS A 606 -4.93 -2.46 -21.60
CA LYS A 606 -4.56 -3.78 -21.05
C LYS A 606 -3.50 -4.51 -21.87
N LYS A 607 -3.06 -3.96 -23.01
CA LYS A 607 -2.06 -4.56 -23.92
C LYS A 607 -0.96 -3.54 -24.23
N SER A 608 0.24 -3.79 -23.73
CA SER A 608 1.40 -2.92 -23.93
C SER A 608 2.48 -3.69 -24.68
N HIS A 609 3.04 -3.09 -25.73
CA HIS A 609 3.95 -3.73 -26.68
C HIS A 609 5.22 -2.91 -26.87
N VAL A 610 6.38 -3.57 -26.86
CA VAL A 610 7.66 -2.92 -27.21
C VAL A 610 7.55 -2.32 -28.62
N CYS A 611 7.89 -1.05 -28.77
CA CYS A 611 7.70 -0.32 -30.02
C CYS A 611 8.87 0.61 -30.35
N ASN A 612 9.13 0.79 -31.65
CA ASN A 612 10.10 1.78 -32.14
C ASN A 612 9.36 3.01 -32.66
N ILE A 613 9.76 4.21 -32.25
CA ILE A 613 9.23 5.45 -32.83
C ILE A 613 9.91 5.69 -34.18
N LEU A 614 9.19 5.54 -35.29
CA LEU A 614 9.72 5.78 -36.63
C LEU A 614 9.75 7.27 -36.97
N LYS A 615 8.65 7.98 -36.68
CA LYS A 615 8.46 9.40 -37.04
C LYS A 615 7.65 10.11 -35.96
N ARG A 616 7.79 11.43 -35.90
CA ARG A 616 6.88 12.32 -35.15
C ARG A 616 6.35 13.43 -36.06
N ARG A 617 5.16 13.92 -35.76
CA ARG A 617 4.51 15.07 -36.39
C ARG A 617 3.96 15.96 -35.29
N GLY A 618 4.45 17.19 -35.19
CA GLY A 618 3.83 18.20 -34.32
C GLY A 618 2.44 18.54 -34.87
N MET A 619 1.44 18.64 -34.00
CA MET A 619 0.16 19.21 -34.40
C MET A 619 0.22 20.74 -34.26
N PRO A 620 -0.23 21.52 -35.26
CA PRO A 620 -0.42 22.95 -35.05
C PRO A 620 -1.51 23.13 -33.98
N ARG A 621 -1.23 23.93 -32.95
CA ARG A 621 -2.30 24.40 -32.06
C ARG A 621 -3.19 25.35 -32.86
N ILE A 622 -4.50 25.14 -32.79
CA ILE A 622 -5.45 26.16 -33.22
C ILE A 622 -5.35 27.28 -32.20
N ALA A 623 -4.70 28.38 -32.56
CA ALA A 623 -4.65 29.59 -31.75
C ALA A 623 -6.05 30.18 -31.67
N PHE A 624 -6.67 30.11 -30.50
CA PHE A 624 -7.86 30.90 -30.18
C PHE A 624 -7.37 32.18 -29.52
N HIS A 625 -7.48 33.27 -30.28
CA HIS A 625 -6.92 34.62 -30.08
C HIS A 625 -5.50 34.85 -30.61
N ASP A 626 -5.38 36.02 -31.25
CA ASP A 626 -4.20 36.56 -31.93
C ASP A 626 -3.05 36.89 -30.97
N GLU A 627 -1.88 37.18 -31.56
CA GLU A 627 -0.60 37.57 -30.93
C GLU A 627 0.33 36.40 -30.49
N ASP A 628 0.99 35.83 -31.50
CA ASP A 628 2.41 35.47 -31.53
C ASP A 628 3.05 34.72 -30.33
N VAL A 629 2.69 33.44 -30.18
CA VAL A 629 3.69 32.40 -29.86
C VAL A 629 3.39 31.15 -30.67
N ASP A 630 4.37 30.65 -31.43
CA ASP A 630 4.37 29.32 -32.08
C ASP A 630 4.45 28.20 -31.02
N VAL A 631 3.38 28.03 -30.23
CA VAL A 631 3.29 26.93 -29.26
C VAL A 631 2.97 25.64 -30.01
N ILE A 632 4.02 24.90 -30.36
CA ILE A 632 3.95 23.56 -30.96
C ILE A 632 2.97 22.71 -30.13
N GLY A 633 1.92 22.22 -30.77
CA GLY A 633 0.94 21.34 -30.14
C GLY A 633 1.49 19.93 -29.88
N PRO A 634 0.71 19.07 -29.22
CA PRO A 634 1.15 17.73 -28.86
C PRO A 634 1.60 16.94 -30.10
N PHE A 635 2.71 16.21 -29.96
CA PHE A 635 3.26 15.39 -31.02
C PHE A 635 2.45 14.10 -31.18
N LEU A 636 2.10 13.79 -32.42
CA LEU A 636 1.67 12.45 -32.82
C LEU A 636 2.84 11.66 -33.41
N TYR A 637 2.84 10.36 -33.19
CA TYR A 637 3.94 9.46 -33.55
C TYR A 637 3.51 8.41 -34.57
N THR A 638 4.46 7.97 -35.38
CA THR A 638 4.37 6.72 -36.14
C THR A 638 5.23 5.69 -35.43
N VAL A 639 4.66 4.56 -35.05
CA VAL A 639 5.35 3.52 -34.28
C VAL A 639 5.36 2.19 -35.04
N GLU A 640 6.45 1.44 -34.89
CA GLU A 640 6.65 0.10 -35.41
C GLU A 640 6.65 -0.90 -34.26
N ILE A 641 5.86 -1.97 -34.36
CA ILE A 641 5.70 -3.01 -33.34
C ILE A 641 5.85 -4.38 -33.98
N SER A 642 6.77 -5.19 -33.46
CA SER A 642 6.88 -6.61 -33.79
C SER A 642 6.21 -7.45 -32.69
N ASN A 643 5.31 -8.35 -33.07
CA ASN A 643 4.49 -9.11 -32.12
C ASN A 643 4.38 -10.59 -32.52
N ALA A 644 4.35 -11.47 -31.51
CA ALA A 644 4.36 -12.92 -31.70
C ALA A 644 3.04 -13.56 -31.22
N LYS A 645 2.09 -13.79 -32.14
CA LYS A 645 0.79 -14.41 -31.80
C LYS A 645 0.89 -15.94 -31.83
N LYS A 646 0.40 -16.60 -30.76
CA LYS A 646 0.26 -18.06 -30.70
C LYS A 646 -1.06 -18.48 -31.35
N LYS A 647 -1.02 -19.43 -32.29
CA LYS A 647 -2.23 -20.02 -32.88
C LYS A 647 -2.80 -21.13 -31.98
N GLN A 648 -4.08 -21.49 -32.18
CA GLN A 648 -4.55 -22.83 -31.80
C GLN A 648 -3.78 -23.86 -32.64
N GLY A 649 -3.00 -24.71 -31.95
CA GLY A 649 -1.94 -25.51 -32.58
C GLY A 649 -0.59 -24.79 -32.50
N LYS A 650 0.48 -25.53 -32.11
CA LYS A 650 1.74 -25.04 -31.49
C LYS A 650 2.62 -24.03 -32.27
N HIS A 651 2.15 -23.47 -33.39
CA HIS A 651 2.92 -22.50 -34.18
C HIS A 651 2.74 -21.07 -33.67
N THR A 652 3.83 -20.31 -33.65
CA THR A 652 3.86 -18.88 -33.34
C THR A 652 4.02 -18.11 -34.65
N ILE A 653 3.13 -17.16 -34.92
CA ILE A 653 3.17 -16.27 -36.08
C ILE A 653 3.80 -14.96 -35.62
N GLN A 654 4.86 -14.53 -36.29
CA GLN A 654 5.43 -13.20 -36.12
C GLN A 654 4.68 -12.22 -37.03
N GLU A 655 4.35 -11.05 -36.51
CA GLU A 655 3.67 -9.95 -37.20
C GLU A 655 4.44 -8.66 -36.99
N ASN A 656 4.40 -7.78 -37.99
CA ASN A 656 4.87 -6.40 -37.87
C ASN A 656 3.69 -5.44 -38.07
N HIS A 657 3.65 -4.37 -37.28
CA HIS A 657 2.59 -3.37 -37.30
C HIS A 657 3.20 -1.97 -37.36
N GLU A 658 2.71 -1.13 -38.26
CA GLU A 658 3.02 0.29 -38.34
C GLU A 658 1.74 1.08 -38.03
N ILE A 659 1.73 1.80 -36.90
CA ILE A 659 0.57 2.57 -36.45
C ILE A 659 0.92 4.06 -36.53
N THR A 660 0.15 4.83 -37.31
CA THR A 660 0.29 6.28 -37.47
C THR A 660 -0.66 7.03 -36.55
N GLY A 661 -0.30 8.26 -36.14
CA GLY A 661 -1.20 9.10 -35.35
C GLY A 661 -1.24 8.74 -33.86
N VAL A 662 -0.27 7.97 -33.35
CA VAL A 662 -0.24 7.54 -31.95
C VAL A 662 0.04 8.74 -31.04
N PRO A 663 -0.81 9.03 -30.04
CA PRO A 663 -0.64 10.16 -29.13
C PRO A 663 0.41 9.85 -28.05
N ILE A 664 1.05 10.87 -27.47
CA ILE A 664 2.13 10.69 -26.47
C ILE A 664 1.65 9.97 -25.20
N GLU A 665 0.37 10.11 -24.89
CA GLU A 665 -0.35 9.45 -23.81
C GLU A 665 -0.28 7.93 -23.96
N ALA A 666 -0.25 7.39 -25.18
CA ALA A 666 -0.10 5.96 -25.44
C ALA A 666 1.36 5.44 -25.42
N ILE A 667 2.35 6.31 -25.14
CA ILE A 667 3.82 6.12 -25.28
C ILE A 667 4.33 4.68 -25.07
N ASP A 668 4.55 4.17 -23.85
CA ASP A 668 5.12 4.77 -22.64
C ASP A 668 6.66 4.56 -22.59
N LEU A 669 7.42 5.16 -21.65
CA LEU A 669 8.86 4.90 -21.45
C LEU A 669 9.07 4.25 -20.08
N VAL A 670 9.69 3.07 -20.06
CA VAL A 670 9.79 2.22 -18.86
C VAL A 670 11.18 1.60 -18.73
N ASN A 671 11.55 1.23 -17.50
CA ASN A 671 12.78 0.50 -17.26
C ASN A 671 12.65 -0.97 -17.66
N GLN A 672 13.73 -1.58 -18.14
CA GLN A 672 13.81 -3.00 -18.44
C GLN A 672 13.89 -3.79 -17.13
N LYS A 673 13.23 -4.94 -17.10
CA LYS A 673 13.30 -5.92 -16.01
C LYS A 673 14.74 -6.23 -15.62
N TYR A 674 14.95 -6.41 -14.32
CA TYR A 674 16.24 -6.77 -13.72
C TYR A 674 17.36 -5.71 -13.84
N THR A 675 17.03 -4.42 -14.05
CA THR A 675 18.04 -3.35 -14.20
C THR A 675 18.19 -2.39 -13.01
N SER A 676 17.27 -2.45 -12.03
CA SER A 676 17.35 -1.61 -10.83
C SER A 676 18.51 -2.01 -9.90
N ASP A 677 18.86 -1.12 -8.97
CA ASP A 677 19.98 -1.32 -8.03
C ASP A 677 19.82 -2.58 -7.17
N MET A 678 18.59 -3.07 -6.95
CA MET A 678 18.38 -4.28 -6.15
C MET A 678 18.90 -5.58 -6.80
N PHE A 679 19.27 -5.52 -8.08
CA PHE A 679 19.89 -6.62 -8.84
C PHE A 679 21.41 -6.49 -8.98
N LEU A 680 22.03 -5.49 -8.35
CA LEU A 680 23.50 -5.38 -8.29
C LEU A 680 24.07 -6.62 -7.61
N LYS A 681 24.98 -7.33 -8.30
CA LYS A 681 25.68 -8.51 -7.75
C LYS A 681 26.53 -8.19 -6.52
N SER A 682 26.92 -6.93 -6.39
CA SER A 682 27.67 -6.36 -5.26
C SER A 682 26.77 -5.63 -4.25
N ALA A 683 25.45 -5.87 -4.24
CA ALA A 683 24.56 -5.33 -3.20
C ALA A 683 24.60 -6.18 -1.94
N PHE A 684 24.67 -5.52 -0.77
CA PHE A 684 24.71 -6.19 0.52
C PHE A 684 23.39 -6.93 0.85
N ARG A 685 23.48 -8.17 1.34
CA ARG A 685 22.33 -9.02 1.71
C ARG A 685 22.59 -9.77 3.02
N HIS A 686 22.02 -9.32 4.13
CA HIS A 686 22.20 -9.96 5.44
C HIS A 686 21.02 -9.65 6.37
N GLU A 687 20.48 -10.66 7.06
CA GLU A 687 19.48 -10.47 8.14
C GLU A 687 20.10 -9.74 9.35
N MET A 688 19.31 -8.92 10.04
CA MET A 688 19.69 -8.36 11.33
C MET A 688 19.79 -9.49 12.36
N GLY A 689 20.83 -9.51 13.20
CA GLY A 689 20.95 -10.50 14.26
C GLY A 689 20.05 -10.16 15.44
N LEU A 690 19.34 -11.16 16.00
CA LEU A 690 18.82 -11.06 17.36
C LEU A 690 19.76 -11.76 18.35
N PRO A 691 19.96 -11.19 19.55
CA PRO A 691 20.84 -11.77 20.56
C PRO A 691 20.26 -13.07 21.11
N ASN A 692 21.14 -14.00 21.51
CA ASN A 692 20.76 -15.32 22.02
C ASN A 692 19.75 -15.26 23.19
N GLY A 693 19.84 -14.24 24.05
CA GLY A 693 18.91 -14.06 25.18
C GLY A 693 17.49 -13.62 24.78
N LEU A 694 17.25 -13.31 23.51
CA LEU A 694 15.93 -12.95 22.98
C LEU A 694 15.41 -13.98 21.95
N TRP A 695 16.31 -14.75 21.31
CA TRP A 695 15.93 -15.77 20.33
C TRP A 695 15.48 -17.07 21.01
N PRO A 696 14.27 -17.59 20.75
CA PRO A 696 13.80 -18.80 21.40
C PRO A 696 14.59 -20.06 21.04
N GLU A 697 14.95 -20.85 22.07
CA GLU A 697 15.70 -22.10 21.90
C GLU A 697 14.95 -23.13 21.04
N ALA A 698 13.61 -23.16 21.12
CA ALA A 698 12.76 -24.05 20.33
C ALA A 698 12.86 -23.82 18.81
N TRP A 699 13.43 -22.70 18.37
CA TRP A 699 13.63 -22.37 16.95
C TRP A 699 15.06 -22.67 16.47
N MET A 700 15.95 -23.16 17.35
CA MET A 700 17.30 -23.58 16.96
C MET A 700 17.22 -24.95 16.27
N ASN A 701 17.36 -24.96 14.94
CA ASN A 701 17.16 -26.16 14.11
C ASN A 701 18.26 -26.39 13.06
N LEU A 702 19.25 -25.51 12.99
CA LEU A 702 20.47 -25.75 12.23
C LEU A 702 21.54 -26.22 13.22
N THR A 703 22.12 -27.40 12.97
CA THR A 703 23.31 -27.85 13.70
C THR A 703 24.46 -26.84 13.49
N PRO A 704 25.19 -26.45 14.55
CA PRO A 704 26.32 -25.52 14.47
C PRO A 704 27.44 -25.96 13.50
#